data_AF-A0A7Y5VYS4-F1
#
_entry.id   AF-A0A7Y5VYS4-F1
#
_cell.length_a   1.000
_cell.length_b   1.000
_cell.length_c   1.000
_cell.angle_alpha   90.00
_cell.angle_beta   90.00
_cell.angle_gamma   90.00
#
_symmetry.space_group_name_H-M   'P 1'
#
loop_
_entity.id
_entity.type
_entity.pdbx_description
1 polymer ?
#
loop_
_entity_poly.entity_id
_entity_poly.type
_entity_poly.pdbx_seq_one_letter_code
_entity_poly.pdbx_strand_id
1 'polypeptide(L)'
;MSSGFFTRDGGARTAFFSGLLALSLASGAAAQFFSFVDRPSELAPFAGSVPGPRPAAGSVVFSDHEKLAAAVAGAPDQDPSRDLSAYGMMIQLPTPEGQLIDAYIARSPVMEPELAARFPQLQSFIVRTGDGSATGRLEVTPRGLTAMLRTTEGQAWMIDPAWSGDVTTVMSYELRDLNASIDWTCHADPAKHGKHRPKMDGAGDDGTTRATQTLRTARVAMACTGEYGVHHSTIQGHAPNVADPLAAIVTVIARSNVVYEADLGVHFNLVADNDQVVFFDPNTDPFPTTCDGLGGSDCSSPVLNALPGALYSNLSSAWDIGHCMTRIAGGVAYLWDVCSDGGGVSGIPRGGDADPFSALVVIHEFGHQFGANHTFSGTRGRCGNNANLDTAWEAGSGSSPMAYAGGCPVGDAPPSDNIVQFADPFFHHGSIEEMKAFLPFATCMGSSASSNNVPVITFVTPNQPIPPSTPFTLSATATDADNEPLTYSWEQFDNGVRRPLEGDGSEDNGQGALFRVFPPTLDSWRVFPNMDGVLAGGYVRGERLPTVRGVNRKFRVVVRDNHPGVGATATSSMVTLTIASGTSAFGVTAPVEGAVLNSGTGYPANVTWTVGNTNAAPISAASVQVRLSTDGGATWPDVLGTFPNNGSASVTFPIRAITNARVRVDAVGKIFFAVSRPFTLVNPCPADFNHDGFVNGNDYDEFAALFDIADPGADFNADGFVNGNDYDEFADHFDAGC
;
A
#
# COMPACT_ATOMS: atom_id res chain seq x y z
N MET A 1 26.37 -59.07 -33.49
CA MET A 1 26.24 -59.64 -34.84
C MET A 1 24.92 -59.18 -35.44
N SER A 2 25.01 -58.45 -36.55
CA SER A 2 24.05 -58.21 -37.65
C SER A 2 22.55 -57.93 -37.39
N SER A 3 22.10 -56.77 -37.90
CA SER A 3 20.89 -56.48 -38.74
C SER A 3 19.52 -57.10 -38.36
N GLY A 4 18.37 -56.43 -38.42
CA GLY A 4 17.94 -55.30 -39.24
C GLY A 4 16.59 -55.64 -39.90
N PHE A 5 15.61 -54.75 -39.70
CA PHE A 5 14.50 -54.39 -40.60
C PHE A 5 13.29 -55.28 -40.92
N PHE A 6 12.15 -54.56 -40.87
CA PHE A 6 10.90 -54.60 -41.64
C PHE A 6 9.70 -55.48 -41.21
N THR A 7 8.58 -54.77 -41.29
CA THR A 7 7.22 -54.93 -40.80
C THR A 7 6.39 -55.94 -41.62
N ARG A 8 5.29 -56.47 -41.04
CA ARG A 8 3.90 -56.07 -41.38
C ARG A 8 2.86 -57.04 -40.78
N ASP A 9 1.95 -56.44 -40.02
CA ASP A 9 0.54 -56.73 -39.72
C ASP A 9 -0.03 -58.15 -39.71
N GLY A 10 -0.80 -58.43 -38.65
CA GLY A 10 -2.09 -59.10 -38.81
C GLY A 10 -2.57 -59.96 -37.65
N GLY A 11 -3.25 -59.35 -36.67
CA GLY A 11 -4.51 -59.94 -36.17
C GLY A 11 -4.53 -60.51 -34.74
N ALA A 12 -5.27 -59.77 -33.91
CA ALA A 12 -6.12 -60.21 -32.80
C ALA A 12 -5.46 -60.55 -31.44
N ARG A 13 -5.68 -59.64 -30.48
CA ARG A 13 -6.23 -59.94 -29.15
C ARG A 13 -6.64 -58.66 -28.40
N THR A 14 -7.96 -58.55 -28.19
CA THR A 14 -8.66 -58.09 -26.98
C THR A 14 -7.93 -57.14 -26.03
N ALA A 15 -8.46 -55.91 -25.88
CA ALA A 15 -8.21 -55.05 -24.72
C ALA A 15 -9.51 -54.38 -24.25
N PHE A 16 -9.65 -54.37 -22.93
CA PHE A 16 -10.77 -53.91 -22.12
C PHE A 16 -11.12 -52.43 -22.32
N PHE A 17 -12.42 -52.14 -22.25
CA PHE A 17 -12.98 -50.80 -22.09
C PHE A 17 -12.61 -50.23 -20.70
N SER A 18 -11.93 -49.09 -20.69
CA SER A 18 -11.94 -48.14 -19.58
C SER A 18 -12.20 -46.76 -20.18
N GLY A 19 -13.40 -46.23 -19.95
CA GLY A 19 -13.81 -44.93 -20.46
C GLY A 19 -13.02 -43.80 -19.80
N LEU A 20 -12.29 -43.03 -20.60
CA LEU A 20 -11.90 -41.68 -20.23
C LEU A 20 -13.10 -40.77 -20.48
N LEU A 21 -13.64 -40.23 -19.40
CA LEU A 21 -14.54 -39.08 -19.44
C LEU A 21 -13.69 -37.87 -19.88
N ALA A 22 -13.84 -37.43 -21.11
CA ALA A 22 -13.25 -36.18 -21.58
C ALA A 22 -13.97 -35.03 -20.88
N LEU A 23 -13.33 -34.42 -19.88
CA LEU A 23 -13.73 -33.12 -19.37
C LEU A 23 -13.43 -32.10 -20.48
N SER A 24 -14.47 -31.67 -21.19
CA SER A 24 -14.40 -30.52 -22.07
C SER A 24 -14.22 -29.26 -21.21
N LEU A 25 -12.99 -28.78 -21.08
CA LEU A 25 -12.74 -27.38 -20.72
C LEU A 25 -13.25 -26.52 -21.87
N ALA A 26 -14.53 -26.16 -21.81
CA ALA A 26 -15.06 -25.09 -22.64
C ALA A 26 -14.41 -23.79 -22.15
N SER A 27 -13.47 -23.25 -22.92
CA SER A 27 -13.02 -21.86 -22.78
C SER A 27 -14.20 -20.96 -23.15
N GLY A 28 -15.07 -20.68 -22.18
CA GLY A 28 -16.10 -19.67 -22.31
C GLY A 28 -15.41 -18.31 -22.43
N ALA A 29 -15.65 -17.60 -23.54
CA ALA A 29 -15.25 -16.20 -23.63
C ALA A 29 -15.92 -15.43 -22.48
N ALA A 30 -15.15 -14.57 -21.79
CA ALA A 30 -15.70 -13.65 -20.80
C ALA A 30 -16.83 -12.83 -21.42
N ALA A 31 -17.94 -12.66 -20.70
CA ALA A 31 -18.94 -11.69 -21.12
C ALA A 31 -18.35 -10.27 -20.91
N GLN A 32 -18.27 -9.48 -21.98
CA GLN A 32 -17.78 -8.11 -21.91
C GLN A 32 -18.93 -7.16 -21.53
N PHE A 33 -18.82 -6.53 -20.36
CA PHE A 33 -19.81 -5.56 -19.84
C PHE A 33 -19.36 -4.10 -19.94
N PHE A 34 -18.08 -3.89 -20.25
CA PHE A 34 -17.42 -2.59 -20.18
C PHE A 34 -16.83 -2.18 -21.52
N SER A 35 -16.93 -0.89 -21.85
CA SER A 35 -16.24 -0.27 -22.97
C SER A 35 -15.65 1.07 -22.57
N PHE A 36 -14.37 1.29 -22.86
CA PHE A 36 -13.67 2.54 -22.54
C PHE A 36 -14.26 3.75 -23.28
N VAL A 37 -14.28 4.88 -22.58
CA VAL A 37 -14.66 6.17 -23.15
C VAL A 37 -13.41 6.82 -23.76
N ASP A 38 -13.43 7.04 -25.08
CA ASP A 38 -12.27 7.62 -25.80
C ASP A 38 -11.90 9.04 -25.33
N ARG A 39 -12.90 9.82 -24.88
CA ARG A 39 -12.72 11.23 -24.43
C ARG A 39 -13.53 11.52 -23.17
N PRO A 40 -13.06 11.05 -21.99
CA PRO A 40 -13.80 11.23 -20.74
C PRO A 40 -14.03 12.70 -20.37
N SER A 41 -13.09 13.59 -20.71
CA SER A 41 -13.19 15.03 -20.46
C SER A 41 -14.29 15.74 -21.26
N GLU A 42 -14.82 15.11 -22.31
CA GLU A 42 -15.93 15.63 -23.12
C GLU A 42 -17.31 15.16 -22.61
N LEU A 43 -17.37 14.27 -21.61
CA LEU A 43 -18.64 13.81 -21.05
C LEU A 43 -19.30 14.93 -20.23
N ALA A 44 -20.57 15.19 -20.53
CA ALA A 44 -21.39 16.07 -19.72
C ALA A 44 -21.77 15.38 -18.40
N PRO A 45 -21.75 16.09 -17.24
CA PRO A 45 -22.24 15.54 -15.99
C PRO A 45 -23.69 15.05 -16.09
N PHE A 46 -24.02 14.00 -15.35
CA PHE A 46 -25.39 13.48 -15.30
C PHE A 46 -26.35 14.53 -14.73
N ALA A 47 -27.55 14.63 -15.31
CA ALA A 47 -28.51 15.66 -14.92
C ALA A 47 -28.96 15.48 -13.46
N GLY A 48 -28.83 16.54 -12.66
CA GLY A 48 -29.18 16.51 -11.23
C GLY A 48 -28.06 16.01 -10.31
N SER A 49 -26.93 15.57 -10.86
CA SER A 49 -25.74 15.26 -10.08
C SER A 49 -25.09 16.54 -9.52
N VAL A 50 -24.66 16.48 -8.26
CA VAL A 50 -23.90 17.54 -7.59
C VAL A 50 -22.43 17.14 -7.55
N PRO A 51 -21.49 17.89 -8.16
CA PRO A 51 -20.10 17.46 -8.25
C PRO A 51 -19.50 17.10 -6.89
N GLY A 52 -19.16 15.82 -6.71
CA GLY A 52 -18.30 15.34 -5.64
C GLY A 52 -16.81 15.35 -6.00
N PRO A 53 -15.94 14.85 -5.10
CA PRO A 53 -14.53 14.57 -5.40
C PRO A 53 -14.37 13.72 -6.66
N ARG A 54 -13.31 13.96 -7.44
CA ARG A 54 -13.01 13.20 -8.66
C ARG A 54 -11.52 12.86 -8.73
N PRO A 55 -11.17 11.70 -9.32
CA PRO A 55 -9.79 11.30 -9.48
C PRO A 55 -9.05 12.16 -10.50
N ALA A 56 -7.79 12.46 -10.23
CA ALA A 56 -6.86 13.12 -11.13
C ALA A 56 -6.40 12.19 -12.27
N ALA A 57 -6.42 10.88 -12.02
CA ALA A 57 -6.02 9.83 -12.95
C ALA A 57 -6.91 8.60 -12.80
N GLY A 58 -7.04 7.81 -13.86
CA GLY A 58 -7.90 6.64 -13.92
C GLY A 58 -8.56 6.50 -15.29
N SER A 59 -9.41 5.49 -15.42
CA SER A 59 -10.16 5.21 -16.63
C SER A 59 -11.66 5.43 -16.42
N VAL A 60 -12.36 5.84 -17.47
CA VAL A 60 -13.83 5.96 -17.48
C VAL A 60 -14.36 4.97 -18.50
N VAL A 61 -15.35 4.20 -18.10
CA VAL A 61 -15.97 3.18 -18.95
C VAL A 61 -17.49 3.29 -18.93
N PHE A 62 -18.11 2.98 -20.07
CA PHE A 62 -19.52 2.64 -20.09
C PHE A 62 -19.70 1.22 -19.56
N SER A 63 -20.73 1.04 -18.74
CA SER A 63 -21.14 -0.21 -18.12
C SER A 63 -22.55 -0.58 -18.59
N ASP A 64 -22.71 -1.75 -19.19
CA ASP A 64 -24.04 -2.33 -19.43
C ASP A 64 -24.56 -2.94 -18.11
N HIS A 65 -25.08 -2.08 -17.24
CA HIS A 65 -25.45 -2.44 -15.88
C HIS A 65 -26.52 -3.54 -15.81
N GLU A 66 -27.52 -3.51 -16.70
CA GLU A 66 -28.56 -4.54 -16.74
C GLU A 66 -27.98 -5.91 -17.11
N LYS A 67 -27.10 -5.98 -18.12
CA LYS A 67 -26.43 -7.25 -18.47
C LYS A 67 -25.48 -7.72 -17.37
N LEU A 68 -24.74 -6.81 -16.75
CA LEU A 68 -23.86 -7.13 -15.63
C LEU A 68 -24.66 -7.73 -14.48
N ALA A 69 -25.70 -7.04 -14.01
CA ALA A 69 -26.57 -7.49 -12.93
C ALA A 69 -27.22 -8.86 -13.24
N ALA A 70 -27.71 -9.05 -14.47
CA ALA A 70 -28.28 -10.32 -14.90
C ALA A 70 -27.24 -11.46 -14.92
N ALA A 71 -26.00 -11.18 -15.32
CA ALA A 71 -24.94 -12.17 -15.36
C ALA A 71 -24.48 -12.58 -13.96
N VAL A 72 -24.16 -11.61 -13.09
CA VAL A 72 -23.62 -11.89 -11.75
C VAL A 72 -24.64 -12.54 -10.80
N ALA A 73 -25.94 -12.44 -11.10
CA ALA A 73 -26.98 -13.17 -10.38
C ALA A 73 -26.78 -14.70 -10.40
N GLY A 74 -26.09 -15.23 -11.41
CA GLY A 74 -25.72 -16.64 -11.53
C GLY A 74 -24.39 -17.02 -10.87
N ALA A 75 -23.70 -16.10 -10.20
CA ALA A 75 -22.44 -16.40 -9.54
C ALA A 75 -22.64 -17.44 -8.42
N PRO A 76 -21.69 -18.38 -8.24
CA PRO A 76 -21.74 -19.35 -7.15
C PRO A 76 -21.60 -18.64 -5.80
N ASP A 77 -22.14 -19.25 -4.74
CA ASP A 77 -21.87 -18.79 -3.38
C ASP A 77 -20.39 -18.99 -3.03
N GLN A 78 -19.84 -18.10 -2.21
CA GLN A 78 -18.46 -18.17 -1.74
C GLN A 78 -18.22 -19.48 -0.97
N ASP A 79 -17.16 -20.18 -1.36
CA ASP A 79 -16.59 -21.32 -0.65
C ASP A 79 -15.18 -20.93 -0.18
N PRO A 80 -14.98 -20.62 1.12
CA PRO A 80 -13.69 -20.22 1.66
C PRO A 80 -12.70 -21.39 1.80
N SER A 81 -13.09 -22.62 1.45
CA SER A 81 -12.21 -23.80 1.46
C SER A 81 -11.49 -24.06 0.14
N ARG A 82 -11.79 -23.26 -0.89
CA ARG A 82 -11.28 -23.43 -2.26
C ARG A 82 -10.77 -22.10 -2.79
N ASP A 83 -9.73 -22.14 -3.62
CA ASP A 83 -9.27 -20.97 -4.36
C ASP A 83 -10.41 -20.43 -5.25
N LEU A 84 -10.67 -19.13 -5.17
CA LEU A 84 -11.73 -18.46 -5.93
C LEU A 84 -11.62 -18.69 -7.44
N SER A 85 -10.40 -18.80 -7.98
CA SER A 85 -10.18 -19.10 -9.41
C SER A 85 -10.64 -20.50 -9.83
N ALA A 86 -10.79 -21.43 -8.88
CA ALA A 86 -11.18 -22.81 -9.16
C ALA A 86 -12.71 -23.02 -9.23
N TYR A 87 -13.52 -22.05 -8.83
CA TYR A 87 -14.99 -22.16 -8.84
C TYR A 87 -15.73 -20.87 -9.20
N GLY A 88 -15.12 -19.71 -8.99
CA GLY A 88 -15.73 -18.41 -9.20
C GLY A 88 -16.16 -18.18 -10.65
N MET A 89 -17.18 -17.35 -10.83
CA MET A 89 -17.58 -16.87 -12.13
C MET A 89 -16.55 -15.87 -12.63
N MET A 90 -16.05 -16.06 -13.85
CA MET A 90 -15.12 -15.12 -14.46
C MET A 90 -15.87 -13.95 -15.12
N ILE A 91 -15.43 -12.72 -14.82
CA ILE A 91 -15.85 -11.46 -15.41
C ILE A 91 -14.62 -10.64 -15.79
N GLN A 92 -14.80 -9.59 -16.59
CA GLN A 92 -13.73 -8.62 -16.86
C GLN A 92 -13.96 -7.34 -16.07
N LEU A 93 -12.94 -6.81 -15.42
CA LEU A 93 -12.97 -5.54 -14.70
C LEU A 93 -12.10 -4.48 -15.37
N PRO A 94 -12.54 -3.20 -15.40
CA PRO A 94 -11.75 -2.10 -15.93
C PRO A 94 -10.67 -1.67 -14.93
N THR A 95 -9.39 -1.71 -15.32
CA THR A 95 -8.28 -1.24 -14.49
C THR A 95 -8.13 0.29 -14.56
N PRO A 96 -7.46 0.92 -13.57
CA PRO A 96 -7.16 2.36 -13.59
C PRO A 96 -6.37 2.79 -14.84
N GLU A 97 -5.55 1.91 -15.40
CA GLU A 97 -4.68 2.17 -16.57
C GLU A 97 -5.43 2.10 -17.92
N GLY A 98 -6.72 1.76 -17.90
CA GLY A 98 -7.52 1.69 -19.13
C GLY A 98 -7.46 0.34 -19.84
N GLN A 99 -7.35 -0.75 -19.09
CA GLN A 99 -7.38 -2.12 -19.62
C GLN A 99 -8.48 -2.95 -18.98
N LEU A 100 -8.91 -4.03 -19.64
CA LEU A 100 -9.76 -5.03 -19.01
C LEU A 100 -8.90 -6.17 -18.49
N ILE A 101 -9.10 -6.57 -17.25
CA ILE A 101 -8.46 -7.73 -16.64
C ILE A 101 -9.52 -8.77 -16.26
N ASP A 102 -9.22 -10.04 -16.51
CA ASP A 102 -10.07 -11.13 -16.05
C ASP A 102 -10.04 -11.19 -14.52
N ALA A 103 -11.19 -11.42 -13.91
CA ALA A 103 -11.36 -11.55 -12.47
C ALA A 103 -12.40 -12.63 -12.15
N TYR A 104 -12.22 -13.31 -11.03
CA TYR A 104 -13.16 -14.32 -10.53
C TYR A 104 -13.98 -13.73 -9.41
N ILE A 105 -15.29 -13.95 -9.46
CA ILE A 105 -16.25 -13.52 -8.44
C ILE A 105 -17.06 -14.68 -7.88
N ALA A 106 -17.43 -14.55 -6.60
CA ALA A 106 -18.41 -15.41 -5.95
C ALA A 106 -19.30 -14.57 -5.04
N ARG A 107 -20.55 -14.96 -4.86
CA ARG A 107 -21.50 -14.26 -4.00
C ARG A 107 -21.00 -14.34 -2.56
N SER A 108 -20.75 -13.18 -1.97
CA SER A 108 -20.32 -13.01 -0.59
C SER A 108 -21.22 -11.97 0.06
N PRO A 109 -22.41 -12.39 0.54
CA PRO A 109 -23.42 -11.48 1.09
C PRO A 109 -22.84 -10.65 2.24
N VAL A 110 -23.32 -9.42 2.37
CA VAL A 110 -23.08 -8.53 3.53
C VAL A 110 -24.36 -8.29 4.33
N MET A 111 -25.38 -9.10 4.09
CA MET A 111 -26.70 -9.05 4.71
C MET A 111 -27.10 -10.46 5.13
N GLU A 112 -27.73 -10.60 6.29
CA GLU A 112 -28.38 -11.84 6.67
C GLU A 112 -29.49 -12.23 5.66
N PRO A 113 -29.78 -13.54 5.50
CA PRO A 113 -30.63 -14.05 4.41
C PRO A 113 -32.00 -13.37 4.31
N GLU A 114 -32.62 -13.04 5.43
CA GLU A 114 -33.94 -12.41 5.48
C GLU A 114 -33.94 -10.98 4.93
N LEU A 115 -32.89 -10.20 5.23
CA LEU A 115 -32.73 -8.86 4.69
C LEU A 115 -32.40 -8.93 3.19
N ALA A 116 -31.49 -9.82 2.80
CA ALA A 116 -31.17 -10.07 1.39
C ALA A 116 -32.39 -10.50 0.57
N ALA A 117 -33.32 -11.28 1.14
CA ALA A 117 -34.56 -11.68 0.49
C ALA A 117 -35.54 -10.51 0.27
N ARG A 118 -35.53 -9.48 1.15
CA ARG A 118 -36.33 -8.26 0.98
C ARG A 118 -35.71 -7.29 -0.02
N PHE A 119 -34.40 -7.30 -0.16
CA PHE A 119 -33.64 -6.43 -1.06
C PHE A 119 -32.74 -7.23 -2.02
N PRO A 120 -33.31 -8.12 -2.87
CA PRO A 120 -32.54 -9.04 -3.72
C PRO A 120 -31.70 -8.34 -4.80
N GLN A 121 -31.97 -7.05 -5.05
CA GLN A 121 -31.22 -6.19 -5.95
C GLN A 121 -29.91 -5.66 -5.35
N LEU A 122 -29.66 -5.85 -4.05
CA LEU A 122 -28.41 -5.45 -3.40
C LEU A 122 -27.47 -6.67 -3.33
N GLN A 123 -26.64 -6.84 -4.35
CA GLN A 123 -25.77 -8.00 -4.49
C GLN A 123 -24.31 -7.63 -4.20
N SER A 124 -23.64 -8.44 -3.39
CA SER A 124 -22.22 -8.28 -3.03
C SER A 124 -21.43 -9.56 -3.33
N PHE A 125 -20.19 -9.35 -3.76
CA PHE A 125 -19.31 -10.39 -4.25
C PHE A 125 -17.92 -10.23 -3.66
N ILE A 126 -17.27 -11.35 -3.39
CA ILE A 126 -15.81 -11.38 -3.25
C ILE A 126 -15.20 -11.43 -4.66
N VAL A 127 -14.07 -10.76 -4.85
CA VAL A 127 -13.38 -10.70 -6.15
C VAL A 127 -11.88 -10.90 -5.99
N ARG A 128 -11.28 -11.61 -6.95
CA ARG A 128 -9.82 -11.73 -7.13
C ARG A 128 -9.49 -11.62 -8.61
N THR A 129 -8.47 -10.86 -8.96
CA THR A 129 -7.99 -10.78 -10.35
C THR A 129 -7.37 -12.11 -10.79
N GLY A 130 -7.44 -12.42 -12.09
CA GLY A 130 -7.00 -13.69 -12.63
C GLY A 130 -5.49 -13.91 -12.55
N ASP A 131 -4.71 -12.83 -12.47
CA ASP A 131 -3.27 -12.83 -12.22
C ASP A 131 -2.93 -12.82 -10.71
N GLY A 132 -3.93 -12.70 -9.83
CA GLY A 132 -3.76 -12.62 -8.39
C GLY A 132 -3.18 -11.31 -7.87
N SER A 133 -3.04 -10.28 -8.71
CA SER A 133 -2.49 -8.97 -8.34
C SER A 133 -3.40 -8.13 -7.45
N ALA A 134 -4.71 -8.44 -7.40
CA ALA A 134 -5.64 -7.75 -6.51
C ALA A 134 -6.76 -8.65 -5.98
N THR A 135 -7.24 -8.35 -4.77
CA THR A 135 -8.38 -9.03 -4.12
C THR A 135 -9.22 -8.01 -3.36
N GLY A 136 -10.53 -8.25 -3.26
CA GLY A 136 -11.42 -7.36 -2.51
C GLY A 136 -12.88 -7.69 -2.70
N ARG A 137 -13.70 -6.65 -2.76
CA ARG A 137 -15.15 -6.75 -2.84
C ARG A 137 -15.73 -5.87 -3.94
N LEU A 138 -16.84 -6.34 -4.48
CA LEU A 138 -17.58 -5.72 -5.55
C LEU A 138 -19.08 -5.81 -5.24
N GLU A 139 -19.80 -4.73 -5.49
CA GLU A 139 -21.25 -4.65 -5.29
C GLU A 139 -21.94 -4.23 -6.59
N VAL A 140 -23.04 -4.90 -6.91
CA VAL A 140 -23.95 -4.51 -8.00
C VAL A 140 -25.30 -4.22 -7.38
N THR A 141 -25.67 -2.95 -7.40
CA THR A 141 -26.91 -2.44 -6.77
C THR A 141 -27.64 -1.50 -7.73
N PRO A 142 -28.87 -1.05 -7.43
CA PRO A 142 -29.52 0.00 -8.22
C PRO A 142 -28.75 1.32 -8.29
N ARG A 143 -27.74 1.52 -7.43
CA ARG A 143 -26.82 2.66 -7.47
C ARG A 143 -25.67 2.49 -8.45
N GLY A 144 -25.58 1.33 -9.12
CA GLY A 144 -24.52 0.99 -10.06
C GLY A 144 -23.55 -0.05 -9.52
N LEU A 145 -22.40 -0.15 -10.19
CA LEU A 145 -21.28 -0.98 -9.81
C LEU A 145 -20.34 -0.20 -8.88
N THR A 146 -20.04 -0.77 -7.72
CA THR A 146 -18.94 -0.30 -6.86
C THR A 146 -17.97 -1.44 -6.59
N ALA A 147 -16.69 -1.12 -6.40
CA ALA A 147 -15.70 -2.08 -5.95
C ALA A 147 -14.57 -1.40 -5.16
N MET A 148 -13.91 -2.19 -4.33
CA MET A 148 -12.67 -1.83 -3.64
C MET A 148 -11.78 -3.06 -3.55
N LEU A 149 -10.59 -2.99 -4.14
CA LEU A 149 -9.61 -4.07 -4.15
C LEU A 149 -8.27 -3.57 -3.60
N ARG A 150 -7.61 -4.42 -2.81
CA ARG A 150 -6.23 -4.24 -2.36
C ARG A 150 -5.31 -4.90 -3.38
N THR A 151 -4.32 -4.18 -3.88
CA THR A 151 -3.34 -4.72 -4.82
C THR A 151 -2.07 -5.21 -4.11
N THR A 152 -1.37 -6.16 -4.72
CA THR A 152 -0.07 -6.66 -4.23
C THR A 152 1.06 -5.62 -4.36
N GLU A 153 0.80 -4.53 -5.08
CA GLU A 153 1.69 -3.37 -5.20
C GLU A 153 1.36 -2.28 -4.17
N GLY A 154 0.45 -2.55 -3.23
CA GLY A 154 0.14 -1.62 -2.15
C GLY A 154 -0.76 -0.45 -2.58
N GLN A 155 -1.64 -0.66 -3.56
CA GLN A 155 -2.61 0.34 -3.98
C GLN A 155 -4.04 -0.10 -3.62
N ALA A 156 -4.98 0.85 -3.70
CA ALA A 156 -6.38 0.67 -3.36
C ALA A 156 -7.20 1.02 -4.59
N TRP A 157 -7.46 -0.01 -5.38
CA TRP A 157 -8.16 0.09 -6.64
C TRP A 157 -9.66 0.20 -6.38
N MET A 158 -10.22 1.33 -6.79
CA MET A 158 -11.63 1.69 -6.65
C MET A 158 -12.35 1.58 -8.00
N ILE A 159 -13.59 1.11 -7.96
CA ILE A 159 -14.56 1.30 -9.05
C ILE A 159 -15.79 1.98 -8.44
N ASP A 160 -16.22 3.09 -9.01
CA ASP A 160 -17.39 3.84 -8.56
C ASP A 160 -18.18 4.42 -9.73
N PRO A 161 -19.49 4.68 -9.58
CA PRO A 161 -20.24 5.51 -10.52
C PRO A 161 -19.56 6.87 -10.72
N ALA A 162 -19.50 7.33 -11.98
CA ALA A 162 -18.90 8.63 -12.31
C ALA A 162 -19.73 9.81 -11.75
N TRP A 163 -21.05 9.61 -11.65
CA TRP A 163 -22.03 10.52 -11.05
C TRP A 163 -23.11 9.69 -10.35
N SER A 164 -23.71 10.18 -9.28
CA SER A 164 -24.84 9.44 -8.71
C SER A 164 -26.10 9.58 -9.55
N GLY A 165 -26.93 8.53 -9.49
CA GLY A 165 -28.06 8.35 -10.41
C GLY A 165 -27.63 7.82 -11.79
N ASP A 166 -26.35 7.82 -12.13
CA ASP A 166 -25.83 7.22 -13.37
C ASP A 166 -25.20 5.84 -13.12
N VAL A 167 -25.92 4.79 -13.49
CA VAL A 167 -25.43 3.41 -13.41
C VAL A 167 -24.64 2.97 -14.65
N THR A 168 -24.61 3.81 -15.69
CA THR A 168 -24.07 3.48 -17.02
C THR A 168 -22.65 3.99 -17.23
N THR A 169 -22.19 4.95 -16.43
CA THR A 169 -20.81 5.46 -16.49
C THR A 169 -20.12 5.20 -15.16
N VAL A 170 -18.99 4.49 -15.20
CA VAL A 170 -18.18 4.20 -14.01
C VAL A 170 -16.73 4.66 -14.21
N MET A 171 -16.09 5.01 -13.11
CA MET A 171 -14.67 5.35 -13.07
C MET A 171 -13.92 4.24 -12.33
N SER A 172 -12.77 3.87 -12.88
CA SER A 172 -11.81 2.98 -12.25
C SER A 172 -10.52 3.76 -11.97
N TYR A 173 -10.09 3.79 -10.72
CA TYR A 173 -9.02 4.68 -10.27
C TYR A 173 -8.34 4.14 -9.01
N GLU A 174 -7.17 4.69 -8.70
CA GLU A 174 -6.50 4.44 -7.43
C GLU A 174 -6.93 5.48 -6.39
N LEU A 175 -7.22 5.04 -5.16
CA LEU A 175 -7.70 5.91 -4.08
C LEU A 175 -6.82 7.17 -3.89
N ARG A 176 -5.50 7.00 -4.05
CA ARG A 176 -4.50 8.08 -3.94
C ARG A 176 -4.67 9.20 -4.97
N ASP A 177 -5.28 8.90 -6.11
CA ASP A 177 -5.47 9.85 -7.21
C ASP A 177 -6.72 10.69 -7.00
N LEU A 178 -7.57 10.37 -6.02
CA LEU A 178 -8.70 11.21 -5.71
C LEU A 178 -8.27 12.53 -5.07
N ASN A 179 -8.78 13.64 -5.60
CA ASN A 179 -8.56 14.95 -5.01
C ASN A 179 -9.76 15.32 -4.13
N ALA A 180 -9.53 15.77 -2.89
CA ALA A 180 -10.58 16.53 -2.20
C ALA A 180 -10.08 17.44 -1.08
N SER A 181 -10.91 18.43 -0.79
CA SER A 181 -10.69 19.49 0.21
C SER A 181 -11.97 19.71 1.03
N ILE A 182 -12.30 18.81 1.96
CA ILE A 182 -13.47 18.98 2.85
C ILE A 182 -13.13 18.52 4.28
N ASP A 183 -13.73 19.22 5.24
CA ASP A 183 -13.47 19.22 6.68
C ASP A 183 -14.13 18.05 7.43
N TRP A 184 -13.36 17.22 8.14
CA TRP A 184 -13.81 16.04 8.89
C TRP A 184 -12.96 15.82 10.16
N THR A 185 -13.55 15.35 11.27
CA THR A 185 -12.81 14.90 12.48
C THR A 185 -13.41 13.65 13.06
N CYS A 186 -12.54 12.73 13.48
CA CYS A 186 -12.93 11.62 14.33
C CYS A 186 -12.61 11.88 15.80
N HIS A 187 -13.26 11.19 16.72
CA HIS A 187 -12.94 11.21 18.15
C HIS A 187 -13.06 9.80 18.74
N ALA A 188 -12.18 9.45 19.67
CA ALA A 188 -12.40 8.33 20.57
C ALA A 188 -12.90 8.88 21.91
N ASP A 189 -13.93 8.29 22.51
CA ASP A 189 -14.31 8.60 23.90
C ASP A 189 -13.62 7.60 24.84
N PRO A 190 -12.46 7.95 25.45
CA PRO A 190 -11.78 7.05 26.39
C PRO A 190 -12.46 7.01 27.76
N ALA A 191 -13.43 7.89 28.05
CA ALA A 191 -14.14 7.89 29.33
C ALA A 191 -15.30 6.87 29.33
N LYS A 192 -15.76 6.46 28.15
CA LYS A 192 -16.76 5.41 27.96
C LYS A 192 -16.17 4.24 27.17
N HIS A 193 -16.01 3.12 27.85
CA HIS A 193 -15.59 1.86 27.23
C HIS A 193 -16.79 0.95 27.05
N GLY A 194 -16.74 0.10 26.04
CA GLY A 194 -17.63 -1.04 25.96
C GLY A 194 -17.42 -2.01 27.13
N LYS A 195 -18.24 -3.05 27.18
CA LYS A 195 -18.34 -3.96 28.35
C LYS A 195 -17.10 -4.83 28.56
N HIS A 196 -16.16 -4.84 27.62
CA HIS A 196 -15.11 -5.86 27.49
C HIS A 196 -13.68 -5.29 27.44
N ARG A 197 -13.31 -4.37 28.35
CA ARG A 197 -11.93 -3.85 28.44
C ARG A 197 -10.92 -4.97 28.79
N PRO A 198 -9.93 -5.27 27.95
CA PRO A 198 -8.86 -6.20 28.31
C PRO A 198 -8.00 -5.63 29.45
N LYS A 199 -7.58 -6.48 30.40
CA LYS A 199 -6.36 -6.20 31.16
C LYS A 199 -5.19 -6.52 30.25
N MET A 200 -4.56 -5.49 29.68
CA MET A 200 -3.36 -5.67 28.86
C MET A 200 -2.16 -6.01 29.75
N ASP A 201 -2.09 -7.26 30.19
CA ASP A 201 -0.83 -7.85 30.65
C ASP A 201 -0.16 -8.39 29.38
N GLY A 202 1.00 -7.83 29.02
CA GLY A 202 1.64 -7.89 27.71
C GLY A 202 1.39 -9.18 26.92
N ALA A 203 0.78 -9.03 25.74
CA ALA A 203 0.53 -10.12 24.82
C ALA A 203 1.85 -10.83 24.50
N GLY A 204 1.97 -12.06 24.98
CA GLY A 204 3.05 -12.97 24.64
C GLY A 204 2.91 -13.38 23.18
N ASP A 205 4.03 -13.31 22.47
CA ASP A 205 4.26 -13.90 21.16
C ASP A 205 3.98 -15.41 21.25
N ASP A 206 2.86 -15.89 20.70
CA ASP A 206 2.64 -17.34 20.54
C ASP A 206 3.45 -17.83 19.35
N GLY A 207 4.76 -17.91 19.59
CA GLY A 207 5.67 -18.59 18.71
C GLY A 207 5.31 -20.07 18.62
N THR A 208 5.38 -20.58 17.38
CA THR A 208 5.78 -21.95 17.01
C THR A 208 4.74 -23.00 16.62
N THR A 209 3.47 -22.64 16.35
CA THR A 209 2.59 -23.51 15.54
C THR A 209 1.93 -22.75 14.39
N ARG A 210 1.94 -23.31 13.17
CA ARG A 210 1.11 -22.83 12.06
C ARG A 210 -0.35 -23.02 12.46
N ALA A 211 -0.96 -21.97 12.99
CA ALA A 211 -2.39 -21.96 13.25
C ALA A 211 -3.11 -21.73 11.91
N THR A 212 -4.20 -22.47 11.71
CA THR A 212 -5.19 -22.09 10.69
C THR A 212 -5.89 -20.83 11.16
N GLN A 213 -6.11 -19.89 10.25
CA GLN A 213 -6.85 -18.68 10.51
C GLN A 213 -8.31 -19.00 10.89
N THR A 214 -8.92 -18.13 11.69
CA THR A 214 -10.33 -18.25 12.05
C THR A 214 -11.09 -17.09 11.45
N LEU A 215 -12.16 -17.38 10.70
CA LEU A 215 -13.09 -16.36 10.24
C LEU A 215 -14.11 -16.08 11.35
N ARG A 216 -14.19 -14.82 11.79
CA ARG A 216 -15.21 -14.34 12.72
C ARG A 216 -16.25 -13.52 11.99
N THR A 217 -17.52 -13.85 12.16
CA THR A 217 -18.63 -13.10 11.56
C THR A 217 -19.32 -12.27 12.62
N ALA A 218 -19.29 -10.94 12.44
CA ALA A 218 -19.96 -9.97 13.28
C ALA A 218 -21.28 -9.52 12.63
N ARG A 219 -22.36 -9.60 13.40
CA ARG A 219 -23.67 -9.06 13.03
C ARG A 219 -23.71 -7.58 13.37
N VAL A 220 -23.95 -6.76 12.37
CA VAL A 220 -23.94 -5.31 12.46
C VAL A 220 -25.36 -4.78 12.37
N ALA A 221 -25.76 -4.00 13.38
CA ALA A 221 -26.92 -3.13 13.33
C ALA A 221 -26.44 -1.72 12.91
N MET A 222 -26.54 -1.43 11.62
CA MET A 222 -26.15 -0.14 11.03
C MET A 222 -27.38 0.73 10.83
N ALA A 223 -27.63 1.62 11.78
CA ALA A 223 -28.66 2.65 11.67
C ALA A 223 -28.21 3.80 10.76
N CYS A 224 -29.13 4.66 10.32
CA CYS A 224 -28.79 5.96 9.77
C CYS A 224 -29.78 7.04 10.16
N THR A 225 -29.36 8.30 10.33
CA THR A 225 -30.32 9.39 10.60
C THR A 225 -31.22 9.65 9.38
N GLY A 226 -32.38 10.28 9.60
CA GLY A 226 -33.31 10.65 8.54
C GLY A 226 -32.66 11.58 7.51
N GLU A 227 -31.75 12.46 7.92
CA GLU A 227 -31.01 13.36 7.01
C GLU A 227 -30.08 12.56 6.08
N TYR A 228 -29.48 11.48 6.58
CA TYR A 228 -28.69 10.56 5.76
C TYR A 228 -29.59 9.83 4.75
N GLY A 229 -30.74 9.31 5.21
CA GLY A 229 -31.69 8.62 4.32
C GLY A 229 -32.25 9.50 3.20
N VAL A 230 -32.68 10.73 3.54
CA VAL A 230 -33.16 11.72 2.57
C VAL A 230 -32.06 12.07 1.57
N HIS A 231 -30.82 12.24 2.03
CA HIS A 231 -29.69 12.56 1.16
C HIS A 231 -29.46 11.48 0.10
N HIS A 232 -29.37 10.22 0.51
CA HIS A 232 -29.12 9.13 -0.42
C HIS A 232 -30.26 8.91 -1.42
N SER A 233 -31.50 9.16 -1.02
CA SER A 233 -32.63 9.16 -1.96
C SER A 233 -32.53 10.33 -2.96
N THR A 234 -32.18 11.52 -2.47
CA THR A 234 -32.10 12.76 -3.26
C THR A 234 -31.03 12.68 -4.34
N ILE A 235 -29.83 12.16 -4.02
CA ILE A 235 -28.72 12.07 -4.98
C ILE A 235 -28.92 10.99 -6.06
N GLN A 236 -29.89 10.08 -5.86
CA GLN A 236 -30.35 9.13 -6.87
C GLN A 236 -31.54 9.69 -7.68
N GLY A 237 -32.06 10.87 -7.34
CA GLY A 237 -33.23 11.45 -7.99
C GLY A 237 -34.57 10.79 -7.60
N HIS A 238 -34.61 10.09 -6.46
CA HIS A 238 -35.78 9.39 -5.97
C HIS A 238 -36.47 10.13 -4.81
N ALA A 239 -37.75 9.82 -4.59
CA ALA A 239 -38.43 10.20 -3.35
C ALA A 239 -37.82 9.45 -2.14
N PRO A 240 -37.81 10.03 -0.92
CA PRO A 240 -37.27 9.38 0.27
C PRO A 240 -37.78 7.94 0.44
N ASN A 241 -36.86 7.00 0.52
CA ASN A 241 -37.15 5.57 0.67
C ASN A 241 -36.03 4.85 1.43
N VAL A 242 -36.30 3.61 1.83
CA VAL A 242 -35.36 2.79 2.61
C VAL A 242 -34.25 2.15 1.75
N ALA A 243 -34.51 1.89 0.47
CA ALA A 243 -33.60 1.11 -0.37
C ALA A 243 -32.31 1.88 -0.74
N ASP A 244 -32.42 3.18 -1.02
CA ASP A 244 -31.29 4.01 -1.41
C ASP A 244 -30.22 4.17 -0.31
N PRO A 245 -30.57 4.55 0.94
CA PRO A 245 -29.60 4.56 2.04
C PRO A 245 -29.12 3.16 2.43
N LEU A 246 -29.97 2.13 2.36
CA LEU A 246 -29.52 0.75 2.62
C LEU A 246 -28.47 0.30 1.60
N ALA A 247 -28.62 0.66 0.31
CA ALA A 247 -27.60 0.39 -0.71
C ALA A 247 -26.27 1.09 -0.41
N ALA A 248 -26.30 2.32 0.14
CA ALA A 248 -25.10 3.02 0.63
C ALA A 248 -24.41 2.28 1.77
N ILE A 249 -25.20 1.82 2.74
CA ILE A 249 -24.73 1.05 3.89
C ILE A 249 -24.11 -0.28 3.42
N VAL A 250 -24.70 -0.96 2.43
CA VAL A 250 -24.14 -2.18 1.82
C VAL A 250 -22.74 -1.93 1.24
N THR A 251 -22.54 -0.86 0.47
CA THR A 251 -21.20 -0.49 -0.05
C THR A 251 -20.22 -0.23 1.09
N VAL A 252 -20.64 0.48 2.15
CA VAL A 252 -19.80 0.75 3.32
C VAL A 252 -19.35 -0.54 4.01
N ILE A 253 -20.29 -1.45 4.31
CA ILE A 253 -19.96 -2.73 4.97
C ILE A 253 -19.05 -3.57 4.08
N ALA A 254 -19.32 -3.63 2.78
CA ALA A 254 -18.51 -4.40 1.86
C ALA A 254 -17.07 -3.84 1.76
N ARG A 255 -16.89 -2.52 1.74
CA ARG A 255 -15.56 -1.90 1.82
C ARG A 255 -14.87 -2.12 3.15
N SER A 256 -15.60 -2.08 4.28
CA SER A 256 -15.03 -2.44 5.58
C SER A 256 -14.53 -3.89 5.59
N ASN A 257 -15.27 -4.82 5.00
CA ASN A 257 -14.83 -6.21 4.90
C ASN A 257 -13.51 -6.37 4.13
N VAL A 258 -13.22 -5.55 3.10
CA VAL A 258 -11.92 -5.59 2.38
C VAL A 258 -10.72 -5.48 3.33
N VAL A 259 -10.84 -4.66 4.37
CA VAL A 259 -9.74 -4.41 5.33
C VAL A 259 -9.77 -5.42 6.48
N TYR A 260 -10.94 -5.64 7.07
CA TYR A 260 -11.09 -6.48 8.27
C TYR A 260 -10.90 -7.97 7.98
N GLU A 261 -11.31 -8.45 6.81
CA GLU A 261 -11.07 -9.84 6.40
C GLU A 261 -9.59 -10.08 6.18
N ALA A 262 -8.89 -9.14 5.54
CA ALA A 262 -7.49 -9.27 5.20
C ALA A 262 -6.56 -9.15 6.42
N ASP A 263 -6.84 -8.22 7.34
CA ASP A 263 -5.91 -7.94 8.45
C ASP A 263 -6.28 -8.68 9.76
N LEU A 264 -7.55 -9.04 9.95
CA LEU A 264 -8.07 -9.64 11.19
C LEU A 264 -8.85 -10.94 11.01
N GLY A 265 -9.24 -11.33 9.80
CA GLY A 265 -10.16 -12.45 9.58
C GLY A 265 -11.57 -12.18 10.15
N VAL A 266 -12.04 -10.94 10.06
CA VAL A 266 -13.38 -10.54 10.52
C VAL A 266 -14.25 -10.14 9.35
N HIS A 267 -15.45 -10.71 9.27
CA HIS A 267 -16.47 -10.44 8.27
C HIS A 267 -17.71 -9.82 8.93
N PHE A 268 -18.30 -8.82 8.28
CA PHE A 268 -19.47 -8.08 8.73
C PHE A 268 -20.70 -8.43 7.88
N ASN A 269 -21.80 -8.72 8.58
CA ASN A 269 -23.14 -8.88 7.98
C ASN A 269 -24.14 -7.96 8.66
N LEU A 270 -24.97 -7.28 7.89
CA LEU A 270 -26.13 -6.55 8.40
C LEU A 270 -27.18 -7.53 8.94
N VAL A 271 -27.76 -7.23 10.11
CA VAL A 271 -28.79 -8.05 10.75
C VAL A 271 -30.05 -8.19 9.90
N ALA A 272 -30.79 -9.30 10.10
CA ALA A 272 -31.96 -9.70 9.33
C ALA A 272 -33.07 -8.65 9.19
N ASP A 273 -33.18 -7.70 10.13
CA ASP A 273 -34.16 -6.60 10.16
C ASP A 273 -33.51 -5.20 10.16
N ASN A 274 -32.29 -5.06 9.62
CA ASN A 274 -31.57 -3.77 9.60
C ASN A 274 -32.33 -2.65 8.86
N ASP A 275 -33.22 -2.97 7.92
CA ASP A 275 -34.09 -2.00 7.25
C ASP A 275 -34.99 -1.22 8.24
N GLN A 276 -35.24 -1.73 9.44
CA GLN A 276 -36.02 -1.03 10.48
C GLN A 276 -35.27 0.11 11.16
N VAL A 277 -33.94 0.18 11.02
CA VAL A 277 -33.11 1.27 11.56
C VAL A 277 -32.51 2.17 10.48
N VAL A 278 -32.94 1.98 9.23
CA VAL A 278 -32.59 2.85 8.10
C VAL A 278 -33.66 3.93 7.98
N PHE A 279 -33.45 5.05 8.69
CA PHE A 279 -34.41 6.16 8.70
C PHE A 279 -34.23 7.07 7.48
N PHE A 280 -35.35 7.55 6.92
CA PHE A 280 -35.40 8.41 5.72
C PHE A 280 -36.39 9.59 5.85
N ASP A 281 -36.82 9.89 7.08
CA ASP A 281 -37.56 11.11 7.42
C ASP A 281 -37.02 11.68 8.74
N PRO A 282 -36.33 12.85 8.70
CA PRO A 282 -35.76 13.51 9.89
C PRO A 282 -36.78 13.82 10.98
N ASN A 283 -38.08 13.89 10.67
CA ASN A 283 -39.11 14.19 11.67
C ASN A 283 -39.54 12.97 12.48
N THR A 284 -39.17 11.76 12.02
CA THR A 284 -39.64 10.50 12.60
C THR A 284 -38.51 9.61 13.11
N ASP A 285 -37.26 9.97 12.83
CA ASP A 285 -36.12 9.25 13.37
C ASP A 285 -35.97 9.49 14.89
N PRO A 286 -35.31 8.58 15.62
CA PRO A 286 -35.13 8.68 17.06
C PRO A 286 -33.91 9.54 17.48
N PHE A 287 -33.31 10.28 16.56
CA PHE A 287 -32.07 11.02 16.78
C PHE A 287 -32.31 12.51 17.03
N PRO A 288 -31.34 13.22 17.65
CA PRO A 288 -31.50 14.63 17.96
C PRO A 288 -31.54 15.53 16.70
N THR A 289 -32.60 16.31 16.54
CA THR A 289 -32.77 17.27 15.43
C THR A 289 -31.83 18.49 15.50
N THR A 290 -30.97 18.57 16.51
CA THR A 290 -30.07 19.71 16.75
C THR A 290 -28.84 19.68 15.86
N CYS A 291 -28.68 18.66 15.01
CA CYS A 291 -27.57 18.60 14.08
C CYS A 291 -27.88 17.82 12.79
N ASP A 292 -27.87 18.54 11.67
CA ASP A 292 -28.18 18.03 10.33
C ASP A 292 -26.94 17.71 9.48
N GLY A 293 -25.74 17.91 10.05
CA GLY A 293 -24.47 17.72 9.36
C GLY A 293 -24.09 18.82 8.35
N LEU A 294 -24.89 19.87 8.18
CA LEU A 294 -24.66 20.92 7.18
C LEU A 294 -23.81 22.11 7.68
N GLY A 295 -23.49 22.15 8.99
CA GLY A 295 -22.83 23.29 9.66
C GLY A 295 -21.32 23.13 9.96
N GLY A 296 -20.70 22.01 9.61
CA GLY A 296 -19.25 21.76 9.80
C GLY A 296 -18.76 21.52 11.24
N SER A 297 -19.59 21.78 12.26
CA SER A 297 -19.29 21.42 13.65
C SER A 297 -19.64 19.96 13.93
N ASP A 298 -18.72 19.20 14.53
CA ASP A 298 -19.03 17.86 15.01
C ASP A 298 -20.07 17.91 16.15
N CYS A 299 -21.06 17.03 16.04
CA CYS A 299 -22.21 16.88 16.91
C CYS A 299 -22.61 15.39 16.98
N SER A 300 -21.67 14.49 16.71
CA SER A 300 -21.91 13.04 16.64
C SER A 300 -22.22 12.45 18.03
N SER A 301 -21.75 13.10 19.11
CA SER A 301 -21.95 12.63 20.50
C SER A 301 -23.43 12.47 20.91
N PRO A 302 -24.34 13.43 20.64
CA PRO A 302 -25.77 13.23 20.83
C PRO A 302 -26.36 12.02 20.09
N VAL A 303 -25.97 11.80 18.83
CA VAL A 303 -26.41 10.63 18.04
C VAL A 303 -25.89 9.33 18.66
N LEU A 304 -24.61 9.31 19.04
CA LEU A 304 -23.94 8.18 19.69
C LEU A 304 -24.68 7.75 20.96
N ASN A 305 -25.08 8.71 21.81
CA ASN A 305 -25.78 8.41 23.05
C ASN A 305 -27.22 7.90 22.81
N ALA A 306 -27.88 8.30 21.72
CA ALA A 306 -29.23 7.87 21.37
C ALA A 306 -29.27 6.49 20.69
N LEU A 307 -28.17 6.09 20.06
CA LEU A 307 -28.08 4.89 19.21
C LEU A 307 -28.57 3.61 19.90
N PRO A 308 -28.10 3.21 21.11
CA PRO A 308 -28.62 2.00 21.76
C PRO A 308 -30.15 1.96 21.86
N GLY A 309 -30.77 3.09 22.24
CA GLY A 309 -32.22 3.21 22.34
C GLY A 309 -32.91 3.05 20.98
N ALA A 310 -32.34 3.64 19.93
CA ALA A 310 -32.82 3.48 18.56
C ALA A 310 -32.76 2.02 18.10
N LEU A 311 -31.67 1.31 18.37
CA LEU A 311 -31.52 -0.11 18.00
C LEU A 311 -32.50 -0.99 18.78
N TYR A 312 -32.53 -0.90 20.11
CA TYR A 312 -33.40 -1.73 20.96
C TYR A 312 -34.90 -1.52 20.73
N SER A 313 -35.31 -0.34 20.26
CA SER A 313 -36.73 -0.05 20.00
C SER A 313 -37.22 -0.52 18.64
N ASN A 314 -36.32 -0.70 17.66
CA ASN A 314 -36.70 -1.00 16.27
C ASN A 314 -36.26 -2.39 15.80
N LEU A 315 -35.26 -3.01 16.44
CA LEU A 315 -34.74 -4.32 16.05
C LEU A 315 -35.24 -5.44 16.96
N SER A 316 -35.53 -6.57 16.34
CA SER A 316 -35.79 -7.86 16.99
C SER A 316 -34.59 -8.80 16.89
N SER A 317 -33.71 -8.61 15.90
CA SER A 317 -32.46 -9.35 15.78
C SER A 317 -31.47 -8.95 16.87
N ALA A 318 -30.66 -9.90 17.32
CA ALA A 318 -29.48 -9.59 18.13
C ALA A 318 -28.33 -9.13 17.22
N TRP A 319 -27.55 -8.17 17.69
CA TRP A 319 -26.36 -7.65 17.00
C TRP A 319 -25.11 -7.78 17.87
N ASP A 320 -23.96 -7.74 17.21
CA ASP A 320 -22.63 -7.77 17.82
C ASP A 320 -22.00 -6.38 17.80
N ILE A 321 -22.35 -5.54 16.82
CA ILE A 321 -21.89 -4.17 16.65
C ILE A 321 -23.08 -3.28 16.34
N GLY A 322 -23.25 -2.19 17.08
CA GLY A 322 -24.21 -1.13 16.75
C GLY A 322 -23.48 0.12 16.26
N HIS A 323 -23.92 0.68 15.14
CA HIS A 323 -23.30 1.86 14.53
C HIS A 323 -24.35 2.73 13.81
N CYS A 324 -24.13 4.05 13.72
CA CYS A 324 -25.03 4.97 13.02
C CYS A 324 -24.32 5.76 11.91
N MET A 325 -24.91 5.81 10.72
CA MET A 325 -24.50 6.67 9.61
C MET A 325 -25.23 8.01 9.64
N THR A 326 -24.49 9.10 9.45
CA THR A 326 -25.01 10.48 9.53
C THR A 326 -24.49 11.35 8.40
N ARG A 327 -24.99 12.58 8.31
CA ARG A 327 -24.42 13.63 7.45
C ARG A 327 -23.30 14.44 8.15
N ILE A 328 -22.97 14.10 9.39
CA ILE A 328 -21.98 14.82 10.21
C ILE A 328 -20.59 14.41 9.73
N ALA A 329 -19.71 15.37 9.47
CA ALA A 329 -18.40 15.06 8.91
C ALA A 329 -17.45 14.45 9.95
N GLY A 330 -17.12 13.17 9.78
CA GLY A 330 -16.24 12.42 10.67
C GLY A 330 -17.01 11.43 11.54
N GLY A 331 -16.53 11.17 12.76
CA GLY A 331 -17.09 10.10 13.57
C GLY A 331 -16.71 10.14 15.04
N VAL A 332 -17.38 9.29 15.82
CA VAL A 332 -17.02 9.03 17.21
C VAL A 332 -17.39 7.61 17.58
N ALA A 333 -16.51 6.94 18.31
CA ALA A 333 -16.77 5.60 18.82
C ALA A 333 -16.26 5.39 20.25
N TYR A 334 -16.92 4.47 20.94
CA TYR A 334 -16.44 3.88 22.18
C TYR A 334 -15.36 2.85 21.90
N LEU A 335 -14.33 2.83 22.75
CA LEU A 335 -13.29 1.80 22.68
C LEU A 335 -13.83 0.45 23.22
N TRP A 336 -13.50 -0.65 22.53
CA TRP A 336 -13.87 -2.02 22.93
C TRP A 336 -15.38 -2.28 23.01
N ASP A 337 -16.13 -1.72 22.07
CA ASP A 337 -17.59 -1.72 22.03
C ASP A 337 -18.22 -2.92 21.31
N VAL A 338 -17.45 -3.76 20.60
CA VAL A 338 -18.02 -5.03 20.08
C VAL A 338 -18.59 -5.86 21.24
N CYS A 339 -19.71 -6.52 20.99
CA CYS A 339 -20.52 -7.23 21.99
C CYS A 339 -21.11 -6.33 23.08
N SER A 340 -21.33 -5.04 22.79
CA SER A 340 -21.99 -4.07 23.66
C SER A 340 -23.26 -3.51 23.01
N ASP A 341 -23.79 -2.40 23.53
CA ASP A 341 -25.14 -1.91 23.20
C ASP A 341 -25.20 -1.05 21.91
N GLY A 342 -24.06 -0.79 21.27
CA GLY A 342 -23.93 0.09 20.11
C GLY A 342 -23.31 1.44 20.50
N GLY A 343 -22.17 1.75 19.89
CA GLY A 343 -21.27 2.78 20.37
C GLY A 343 -20.37 3.32 19.27
N GLY A 344 -20.89 3.46 18.06
CA GLY A 344 -20.19 4.13 16.97
C GLY A 344 -21.11 5.00 16.12
N VAL A 345 -20.58 6.12 15.66
CA VAL A 345 -21.23 7.02 14.71
C VAL A 345 -20.19 7.43 13.67
N SER A 346 -20.55 7.33 12.40
CA SER A 346 -19.78 7.86 11.29
C SER A 346 -20.69 8.75 10.45
N GLY A 347 -20.11 9.69 9.71
CA GLY A 347 -20.87 10.38 8.70
C GLY A 347 -20.04 10.77 7.49
N ILE A 348 -20.77 11.25 6.48
CA ILE A 348 -20.27 11.51 5.13
C ILE A 348 -19.33 12.73 5.19
N PRO A 349 -18.00 12.53 5.12
CA PRO A 349 -17.05 13.60 5.41
C PRO A 349 -16.99 14.68 4.33
N ARG A 350 -17.47 14.40 3.11
CA ARG A 350 -17.12 15.17 1.90
C ARG A 350 -18.29 15.46 0.94
N GLY A 351 -19.53 15.49 1.46
CA GLY A 351 -20.80 15.67 0.73
C GLY A 351 -20.75 16.03 -0.77
N GLY A 352 -21.44 15.23 -1.59
CA GLY A 352 -21.54 15.37 -3.05
C GLY A 352 -22.46 14.28 -3.61
N ASP A 353 -22.49 14.12 -4.94
CA ASP A 353 -23.23 13.04 -5.61
C ASP A 353 -22.60 11.65 -5.36
N ALA A 354 -21.28 11.55 -5.44
CA ALA A 354 -20.52 10.36 -5.15
C ALA A 354 -19.57 10.59 -3.96
N ASP A 355 -19.66 9.74 -2.94
CA ASP A 355 -18.72 9.70 -1.81
C ASP A 355 -18.05 8.32 -1.72
N PRO A 356 -16.84 8.16 -2.27
CA PRO A 356 -16.13 6.90 -2.18
C PRO A 356 -15.49 6.65 -0.80
N PHE A 357 -15.49 7.61 0.13
CA PHE A 357 -14.73 7.53 1.40
C PHE A 357 -15.55 7.30 2.64
N SER A 358 -16.88 7.34 2.58
CA SER A 358 -17.74 7.04 3.74
C SER A 358 -17.28 5.79 4.49
N ALA A 359 -16.81 4.76 3.76
CA ALA A 359 -16.24 3.55 4.34
C ALA A 359 -14.95 3.75 5.14
N LEU A 360 -14.07 4.71 4.79
CA LEU A 360 -12.81 4.93 5.52
C LEU A 360 -13.06 5.42 6.95
N VAL A 361 -14.07 6.28 7.15
CA VAL A 361 -14.48 6.72 8.49
C VAL A 361 -15.05 5.53 9.27
N VAL A 362 -15.88 4.70 8.64
CA VAL A 362 -16.42 3.49 9.30
C VAL A 362 -15.31 2.50 9.64
N ILE A 363 -14.31 2.32 8.78
CA ILE A 363 -13.12 1.49 9.07
C ILE A 363 -12.36 2.04 10.29
N HIS A 364 -12.22 3.36 10.40
CA HIS A 364 -11.61 4.02 11.56
C HIS A 364 -12.42 3.79 12.84
N GLU A 365 -13.72 4.07 12.81
CA GLU A 365 -14.58 3.98 13.99
C GLU A 365 -14.83 2.53 14.41
N PHE A 366 -14.93 1.59 13.46
CA PHE A 366 -14.87 0.17 13.79
C PHE A 366 -13.55 -0.16 14.46
N GLY A 367 -12.43 0.44 14.05
CA GLY A 367 -11.13 0.22 14.69
C GLY A 367 -11.19 0.52 16.19
N HIS A 368 -11.82 1.63 16.57
CA HIS A 368 -12.11 1.94 17.97
C HIS A 368 -13.05 0.95 18.63
N GLN A 369 -14.16 0.56 17.99
CA GLN A 369 -15.07 -0.46 18.54
C GLN A 369 -14.34 -1.80 18.77
N PHE A 370 -13.34 -2.14 17.95
CA PHE A 370 -12.44 -3.29 18.13
C PHE A 370 -11.25 -3.02 19.07
N GLY A 371 -11.08 -1.79 19.57
CA GLY A 371 -10.13 -1.46 20.63
C GLY A 371 -8.82 -0.80 20.18
N ALA A 372 -8.66 -0.47 18.91
CA ALA A 372 -7.48 0.23 18.41
C ALA A 372 -7.50 1.72 18.83
N ASN A 373 -6.33 2.24 19.15
CA ASN A 373 -6.11 3.67 19.42
C ASN A 373 -5.62 4.40 18.16
N HIS A 374 -5.68 5.74 18.20
CA HIS A 374 -5.07 6.58 17.18
C HIS A 374 -3.56 6.33 17.04
N THR A 375 -3.05 6.39 15.81
CA THR A 375 -1.65 6.04 15.50
C THR A 375 -0.73 7.22 15.15
N PHE A 376 -1.28 8.42 14.99
CA PHE A 376 -0.56 9.58 14.44
C PHE A 376 0.13 10.46 15.50
N SER A 377 1.10 11.26 15.09
CA SER A 377 1.90 12.15 15.96
C SER A 377 1.89 13.63 15.56
N GLY A 378 1.12 14.00 14.53
CA GLY A 378 1.04 15.37 14.02
C GLY A 378 0.56 16.37 15.06
N THR A 379 0.80 17.64 14.77
CA THR A 379 0.51 18.76 15.68
C THR A 379 -0.47 19.76 15.10
N ARG A 380 -0.64 19.75 13.78
CA ARG A 380 -1.48 20.71 13.06
C ARG A 380 -2.92 20.24 12.92
N GLY A 381 -3.82 21.20 12.75
CA GLY A 381 -5.26 20.97 12.58
C GLY A 381 -5.82 19.99 13.61
N ARG A 382 -6.51 18.95 13.13
CA ARG A 382 -7.24 18.02 13.98
C ARG A 382 -6.33 17.02 14.69
N CYS A 383 -5.06 16.87 14.29
CA CYS A 383 -4.08 16.05 15.00
C CYS A 383 -3.77 16.61 16.41
N GLY A 384 -3.77 17.95 16.57
CA GLY A 384 -3.26 18.63 17.77
C GLY A 384 -3.89 18.17 19.09
N ASN A 385 -5.20 17.96 19.12
CA ASN A 385 -5.90 17.53 20.35
C ASN A 385 -6.24 16.03 20.39
N ASN A 386 -6.09 15.31 19.27
CA ASN A 386 -6.56 13.93 19.16
C ASN A 386 -5.46 12.86 19.17
N ALA A 387 -4.18 13.22 19.04
CA ALA A 387 -3.13 12.18 19.09
C ALA A 387 -3.08 11.48 20.47
N ASN A 388 -2.93 10.16 20.43
CA ASN A 388 -2.64 9.34 21.60
C ASN A 388 -1.13 9.01 21.59
N LEU A 389 -0.37 9.64 22.50
CA LEU A 389 1.10 9.55 22.48
C LEU A 389 1.64 8.14 22.71
N ASP A 390 0.92 7.30 23.46
CA ASP A 390 1.32 5.92 23.75
C ASP A 390 1.17 5.00 22.53
N THR A 391 0.40 5.41 21.53
CA THR A 391 0.20 4.65 20.29
C THR A 391 0.54 5.47 19.04
N ALA A 392 1.15 6.65 19.19
CA ALA A 392 1.57 7.54 18.11
C ALA A 392 2.80 7.01 17.34
N TRP A 393 2.63 5.88 16.65
CA TRP A 393 3.66 5.16 15.89
C TRP A 393 3.88 5.70 14.46
N GLU A 394 3.02 6.60 13.99
CA GLU A 394 3.10 7.18 12.65
C GLU A 394 3.47 8.66 12.69
N ALA A 395 4.41 9.06 11.83
CA ALA A 395 4.80 10.47 11.67
C ALA A 395 3.63 11.32 11.13
N GLY A 396 3.57 12.61 11.48
CA GLY A 396 2.58 13.54 10.94
C GLY A 396 1.14 13.07 11.14
N SER A 397 0.30 13.21 10.11
CA SER A 397 -1.08 12.70 10.11
C SER A 397 -1.18 11.17 10.11
N GLY A 398 -0.08 10.47 9.84
CA GLY A 398 -0.05 9.06 9.48
C GLY A 398 -0.74 8.73 8.14
N SER A 399 -0.70 7.45 7.79
CA SER A 399 -1.21 6.88 6.54
C SER A 399 -2.19 5.72 6.75
N SER A 400 -2.19 5.06 7.92
CA SER A 400 -3.11 3.94 8.18
C SER A 400 -4.53 4.40 8.59
N PRO A 401 -5.54 3.51 8.62
CA PRO A 401 -6.91 3.86 8.95
C PRO A 401 -7.09 4.42 10.35
N MET A 402 -6.23 4.07 11.33
CA MET A 402 -6.28 4.65 12.68
C MET A 402 -5.51 5.97 12.79
N ALA A 403 -5.01 6.48 11.67
CA ALA A 403 -4.37 7.78 11.55
C ALA A 403 -5.37 8.88 11.12
N TYR A 404 -4.92 10.13 11.04
CA TYR A 404 -5.73 11.29 10.61
C TYR A 404 -5.34 11.81 9.22
N ALA A 405 -5.14 10.89 8.27
CA ALA A 405 -4.79 11.20 6.88
C ALA A 405 -5.68 12.29 6.26
N GLY A 406 -5.10 13.43 5.88
CA GLY A 406 -5.82 14.56 5.30
C GLY A 406 -6.51 15.49 6.31
N GLY A 407 -6.31 15.29 7.63
CA GLY A 407 -6.92 16.05 8.72
C GLY A 407 -6.00 17.06 9.43
N CYS A 408 -4.72 17.13 9.06
CA CYS A 408 -3.68 17.83 9.81
C CYS A 408 -2.88 18.86 8.99
N PRO A 409 -3.47 20.01 8.57
CA PRO A 409 -4.85 20.41 8.72
C PRO A 409 -5.75 19.76 7.68
N VAL A 410 -7.05 19.98 7.75
CA VAL A 410 -7.97 19.49 6.73
C VAL A 410 -7.53 19.91 5.32
N GLY A 411 -7.55 18.96 4.39
CA GLY A 411 -7.05 19.15 3.03
C GLY A 411 -5.53 19.03 3.00
N ASP A 412 -4.81 19.99 2.39
CA ASP A 412 -3.35 19.99 2.42
C ASP A 412 -2.70 21.38 2.42
N ALA A 413 -3.44 22.38 2.90
CA ALA A 413 -2.93 23.74 2.91
C ALA A 413 -1.67 23.85 3.80
N PRO A 414 -0.54 24.37 3.29
CA PRO A 414 0.66 24.56 4.09
C PRO A 414 0.46 25.64 5.17
N PRO A 415 1.06 25.50 6.37
CA PRO A 415 1.88 24.37 6.79
C PRO A 415 1.03 23.14 7.11
N SER A 416 1.44 21.97 6.59
CA SER A 416 0.68 20.71 6.69
C SER A 416 1.53 19.59 7.26
N ASP A 417 0.91 18.77 8.12
CA ASP A 417 1.40 17.51 8.66
C ASP A 417 0.77 16.31 7.92
N ASN A 418 -0.03 16.51 6.87
CA ASN A 418 -0.61 15.40 6.11
C ASN A 418 0.44 14.67 5.29
N ILE A 419 0.47 13.34 5.41
CA ILE A 419 1.33 12.47 4.60
C ILE A 419 0.60 11.99 3.35
N VAL A 420 -0.68 11.67 3.51
CA VAL A 420 -1.62 11.25 2.47
C VAL A 420 -2.96 11.93 2.72
N GLN A 421 -3.76 12.09 1.67
CA GLN A 421 -5.10 12.71 1.77
C GLN A 421 -6.18 11.75 2.28
N PHE A 422 -5.95 10.46 2.10
CA PHE A 422 -6.84 9.38 2.52
C PHE A 422 -5.99 8.29 3.14
N ALA A 423 -6.55 7.66 4.17
CA ALA A 423 -5.90 6.51 4.78
C ALA A 423 -5.84 5.37 3.77
N ASP A 424 -4.66 4.78 3.66
CA ASP A 424 -4.49 3.53 2.92
C ASP A 424 -5.24 2.42 3.67
N PRO A 425 -6.01 1.55 3.00
CA PRO A 425 -6.93 0.60 3.65
C PRO A 425 -6.23 -0.65 4.21
N PHE A 426 -5.24 -0.42 5.07
CA PHE A 426 -4.39 -1.41 5.72
C PHE A 426 -4.02 -0.92 7.12
N PHE A 427 -4.27 -1.71 8.15
CA PHE A 427 -3.95 -1.31 9.52
C PHE A 427 -2.44 -1.38 9.79
N HIS A 428 -1.95 -0.42 10.57
CA HIS A 428 -0.63 -0.49 11.19
C HIS A 428 -0.56 -1.72 12.12
N HIS A 429 0.58 -2.39 12.22
CA HIS A 429 0.74 -3.61 13.03
C HIS A 429 0.32 -3.40 14.49
N GLY A 430 0.58 -2.23 15.07
CA GLY A 430 0.15 -1.89 16.43
C GLY A 430 -1.37 -1.93 16.58
N SER A 431 -2.13 -1.40 15.60
CA SER A 431 -3.60 -1.47 15.61
C SER A 431 -4.10 -2.90 15.43
N ILE A 432 -3.44 -3.69 14.57
CA ILE A 432 -3.75 -5.13 14.41
C ILE A 432 -3.54 -5.87 15.73
N GLU A 433 -2.43 -5.61 16.44
CA GLU A 433 -2.12 -6.23 17.73
C GLU A 433 -3.14 -5.82 18.82
N GLU A 434 -3.52 -4.54 18.90
CA GLU A 434 -4.55 -4.07 19.84
C GLU A 434 -5.89 -4.76 19.60
N MET A 435 -6.32 -4.85 18.33
CA MET A 435 -7.59 -5.50 17.98
C MET A 435 -7.53 -7.01 18.17
N LYS A 436 -6.44 -7.69 17.78
CA LYS A 436 -6.24 -9.13 18.00
C LYS A 436 -6.25 -9.48 19.49
N ALA A 437 -5.67 -8.62 20.35
CA ALA A 437 -5.72 -8.81 21.80
C ALA A 437 -7.14 -8.70 22.37
N PHE A 438 -8.03 -7.95 21.70
CA PHE A 438 -9.43 -7.81 22.09
C PHE A 438 -10.33 -8.94 21.57
N LEU A 439 -10.05 -9.53 20.39
CA LEU A 439 -10.88 -10.56 19.76
C LEU A 439 -11.30 -11.73 20.68
N PRO A 440 -10.46 -12.26 21.60
CA PRO A 440 -10.88 -13.31 22.54
C PRO A 440 -12.02 -12.91 23.47
N PHE A 441 -12.21 -11.60 23.73
CA PHE A 441 -13.27 -11.08 24.59
C PHE A 441 -14.57 -10.77 23.81
N ALA A 442 -14.50 -10.66 22.49
CA ALA A 442 -15.64 -10.42 21.62
C ALA A 442 -16.40 -11.73 21.30
N THR A 443 -16.91 -12.41 22.33
CA THR A 443 -17.48 -13.77 22.21
C THR A 443 -18.86 -13.85 21.59
N CYS A 444 -19.51 -12.71 21.31
CA CYS A 444 -20.82 -12.66 20.64
C CYS A 444 -20.74 -13.03 19.15
N MET A 445 -19.59 -12.78 18.52
CA MET A 445 -19.38 -13.04 17.09
C MET A 445 -19.33 -14.54 16.81
N GLY A 446 -20.01 -14.98 15.76
CA GLY A 446 -19.87 -16.33 15.23
C GLY A 446 -18.44 -16.58 14.77
N SER A 447 -17.94 -17.81 14.90
CA SER A 447 -16.62 -18.19 14.37
C SER A 447 -16.71 -19.47 13.56
N SER A 448 -15.94 -19.52 12.49
CA SER A 448 -15.79 -20.70 11.63
C SER A 448 -14.31 -20.92 11.34
N ALA A 449 -13.91 -22.20 11.28
CA ALA A 449 -12.55 -22.55 10.88
C ALA A 449 -12.38 -22.30 9.38
N SER A 450 -11.25 -21.73 8.98
CA SER A 450 -10.83 -21.70 7.57
C SER A 450 -9.72 -22.72 7.32
N SER A 451 -9.45 -22.99 6.04
CA SER A 451 -8.28 -23.76 5.62
C SER A 451 -7.02 -22.91 5.46
N ASN A 452 -7.15 -21.58 5.46
CA ASN A 452 -6.04 -20.65 5.29
C ASN A 452 -5.08 -20.73 6.50
N ASN A 453 -3.80 -20.85 6.24
CA ASN A 453 -2.75 -20.95 7.26
C ASN A 453 -2.11 -19.58 7.47
N VAL A 454 -1.85 -19.23 8.73
CA VAL A 454 -1.12 -18.00 9.03
C VAL A 454 0.30 -18.09 8.45
N PRO A 455 0.80 -17.05 7.74
CA PRO A 455 2.14 -17.05 7.17
C PRO A 455 3.21 -17.12 8.28
N VAL A 456 4.38 -17.67 7.95
CA VAL A 456 5.49 -17.84 8.91
C VAL A 456 6.69 -17.01 8.47
N ILE A 457 7.08 -16.04 9.30
CA ILE A 457 8.32 -15.28 9.12
C ILE A 457 9.49 -16.16 9.53
N THR A 458 10.39 -16.43 8.58
CA THR A 458 11.56 -17.31 8.75
C THR A 458 12.86 -16.55 8.97
N PHE A 459 12.92 -15.29 8.56
CA PHE A 459 14.05 -14.40 8.79
C PHE A 459 13.55 -12.96 8.91
N VAL A 460 14.24 -12.19 9.76
CA VAL A 460 14.08 -10.75 9.90
C VAL A 460 15.45 -10.15 10.20
N THR A 461 15.69 -8.93 9.74
CA THR A 461 16.93 -8.19 10.02
C THR A 461 17.23 -8.18 11.54
N PRO A 462 18.44 -8.60 11.96
CA PRO A 462 18.82 -8.60 13.37
C PRO A 462 19.02 -7.19 13.94
N ASN A 463 18.88 -7.08 15.26
CA ASN A 463 19.26 -5.89 16.03
C ASN A 463 20.72 -5.54 15.78
N GLN A 464 21.01 -4.28 15.44
CA GLN A 464 22.37 -3.84 15.14
C GLN A 464 22.54 -2.32 15.28
N PRO A 465 23.77 -1.85 15.54
CA PRO A 465 24.07 -0.43 15.51
C PRO A 465 24.19 0.09 14.07
N ILE A 466 23.70 1.31 13.85
CA ILE A 466 23.84 2.05 12.59
C ILE A 466 24.42 3.46 12.87
N PRO A 467 25.12 4.08 11.89
CA PRO A 467 25.52 5.47 12.02
C PRO A 467 24.30 6.41 11.92
N PRO A 468 24.34 7.59 12.55
CA PRO A 468 23.28 8.59 12.41
C PRO A 468 23.21 9.10 10.96
N SER A 469 22.07 9.68 10.56
CA SER A 469 21.90 10.36 9.27
C SER A 469 22.32 9.54 8.05
N THR A 470 22.10 8.22 8.10
CA THR A 470 22.55 7.29 7.06
C THR A 470 21.41 6.39 6.60
N PRO A 471 21.13 6.27 5.29
CA PRO A 471 20.16 5.34 4.73
C PRO A 471 20.43 3.88 5.13
N PHE A 472 19.35 3.12 5.34
CA PHE A 472 19.44 1.70 5.67
C PHE A 472 18.32 0.88 5.04
N THR A 473 18.54 -0.42 4.90
CA THR A 473 17.56 -1.38 4.37
C THR A 473 17.20 -2.42 5.42
N LEU A 474 15.91 -2.58 5.70
CA LEU A 474 15.40 -3.70 6.49
C LEU A 474 14.87 -4.77 5.54
N SER A 475 15.06 -6.04 5.89
CA SER A 475 14.66 -7.20 5.08
C SER A 475 14.16 -8.35 5.94
N ALA A 476 13.20 -9.08 5.39
CA ALA A 476 12.59 -10.27 5.97
C ALA A 476 12.39 -11.35 4.90
N THR A 477 12.13 -12.58 5.34
CA THR A 477 11.58 -13.63 4.49
C THR A 477 10.47 -14.34 5.24
N ALA A 478 9.42 -14.72 4.52
CA ALA A 478 8.33 -15.51 5.07
C ALA A 478 7.92 -16.61 4.08
N THR A 479 7.22 -17.61 4.60
CA THR A 479 6.65 -18.71 3.82
C THR A 479 5.18 -18.84 4.12
N ASP A 480 4.41 -19.16 3.10
CA ASP A 480 3.00 -19.48 3.22
C ASP A 480 2.75 -20.97 2.94
N ALA A 481 1.76 -21.58 3.58
CA ALA A 481 1.45 -23.01 3.37
C ALA A 481 0.54 -23.25 2.16
N ASP A 482 -0.31 -22.28 1.87
CA ASP A 482 -1.35 -22.28 0.86
C ASP A 482 -0.83 -21.71 -0.48
N ASN A 483 0.33 -21.03 -0.43
CA ASN A 483 1.12 -20.48 -1.55
C ASN A 483 0.54 -19.19 -2.15
N GLU A 484 -0.13 -18.38 -1.33
CA GLU A 484 -0.59 -17.06 -1.70
C GLU A 484 0.59 -16.07 -1.79
N PRO A 485 0.49 -15.05 -2.68
CA PRO A 485 1.44 -13.97 -2.73
C PRO A 485 1.51 -13.20 -1.39
N LEU A 486 2.65 -13.32 -0.71
CA LEU A 486 2.90 -12.59 0.53
C LEU A 486 3.26 -11.13 0.26
N THR A 487 2.61 -10.21 0.98
CA THR A 487 2.98 -8.80 0.98
C THR A 487 3.53 -8.37 2.35
N TYR A 488 4.45 -7.41 2.34
CA TYR A 488 5.26 -6.99 3.48
C TYR A 488 5.10 -5.50 3.72
N SER A 489 4.88 -5.10 4.97
CA SER A 489 4.96 -3.70 5.40
C SER A 489 5.97 -3.58 6.53
N TRP A 490 7.01 -2.77 6.31
CA TRP A 490 8.03 -2.45 7.31
C TRP A 490 7.66 -1.14 8.01
N GLU A 491 7.46 -1.21 9.32
CA GLU A 491 6.82 -0.14 10.11
C GLU A 491 7.67 0.22 11.34
N GLN A 492 7.72 1.51 11.68
CA GLN A 492 8.38 1.96 12.90
C GLN A 492 7.43 1.81 14.10
N PHE A 493 7.98 1.56 15.29
CA PHE A 493 7.23 1.37 16.54
C PHE A 493 7.67 2.32 17.66
N ASP A 494 8.42 3.37 17.32
CA ASP A 494 8.74 4.44 18.28
C ASP A 494 7.53 5.38 18.42
N ASN A 495 7.16 5.73 19.65
CA ASN A 495 6.02 6.58 19.99
C ASN A 495 6.44 7.72 20.95
N GLY A 496 5.46 8.46 21.49
CA GLY A 496 5.67 9.29 22.67
C GLY A 496 5.99 10.76 22.45
N VAL A 497 5.95 11.27 21.22
CA VAL A 497 6.08 12.72 20.98
C VAL A 497 5.21 13.22 19.84
N ARG A 498 4.62 14.39 20.05
CA ARG A 498 3.95 15.20 19.04
C ARG A 498 4.98 15.95 18.22
N ARG A 499 4.98 15.81 16.90
CA ARG A 499 6.00 16.40 16.01
C ARG A 499 5.37 16.88 14.69
N PRO A 500 5.56 18.16 14.30
CA PRO A 500 5.21 18.61 12.95
C PRO A 500 6.15 18.00 11.92
N LEU A 501 5.68 17.87 10.68
CA LEU A 501 6.49 17.31 9.60
C LEU A 501 7.64 18.22 9.16
N GLU A 502 7.42 19.54 9.21
CA GLU A 502 8.33 20.56 8.68
C GLU A 502 8.39 21.79 9.59
N GLY A 503 9.47 22.56 9.49
CA GLY A 503 9.72 23.75 10.30
C GLY A 503 10.28 23.45 11.70
N ASP A 504 10.33 24.48 12.52
CA ASP A 504 10.84 24.42 13.89
C ASP A 504 10.10 23.35 14.72
N GLY A 505 10.85 22.50 15.42
CA GLY A 505 10.30 21.41 16.23
C GLY A 505 10.05 20.12 15.46
N SER A 506 10.28 20.10 14.13
CA SER A 506 10.22 18.86 13.35
C SER A 506 11.43 17.95 13.58
N GLU A 507 12.53 18.47 14.14
CA GLU A 507 13.82 17.79 14.26
C GLU A 507 13.69 16.44 15.01
N ASP A 508 14.58 15.50 14.67
CA ASP A 508 14.73 14.31 15.48
C ASP A 508 15.25 14.71 16.87
N ASN A 509 14.49 14.35 17.90
CA ASN A 509 14.79 14.65 19.30
C ASN A 509 15.15 13.39 20.11
N GLY A 510 15.34 12.24 19.43
CA GLY A 510 15.60 10.97 20.11
C GLY A 510 14.35 10.16 20.43
N GLN A 511 13.15 10.65 20.09
CA GLN A 511 11.86 10.00 20.39
C GLN A 511 10.88 10.05 19.20
N GLY A 512 9.85 9.19 19.26
CA GLY A 512 8.74 9.10 18.32
C GLY A 512 9.08 8.62 16.91
N ALA A 513 8.01 8.50 16.13
CA ALA A 513 8.08 8.14 14.74
C ALA A 513 8.80 9.21 13.90
N LEU A 514 9.60 8.73 12.97
CA LEU A 514 10.33 9.50 11.95
C LEU A 514 9.97 9.06 10.54
N PHE A 515 9.32 7.90 10.38
CA PHE A 515 9.01 7.30 9.09
C PHE A 515 7.51 7.08 8.95
N ARG A 516 7.00 7.36 7.75
CA ARG A 516 5.63 7.04 7.36
C ARG A 516 5.47 5.53 7.18
N VAL A 517 4.24 5.09 7.26
CA VAL A 517 3.83 3.76 6.83
C VAL A 517 3.56 3.81 5.33
N PHE A 518 3.95 2.74 4.64
CA PHE A 518 3.54 2.51 3.26
C PHE A 518 2.64 1.28 3.22
N PRO A 519 1.70 1.22 2.27
CA PRO A 519 0.97 -0.01 2.00
C PRO A 519 1.90 -1.21 1.75
N PRO A 520 1.47 -2.42 2.08
CA PRO A 520 2.29 -3.61 1.92
C PRO A 520 2.50 -3.96 0.44
N THR A 521 3.72 -4.33 0.07
CA THR A 521 4.09 -4.73 -1.30
C THR A 521 4.71 -6.13 -1.33
N LEU A 522 4.97 -6.68 -2.51
CA LEU A 522 5.70 -7.95 -2.66
C LEU A 522 7.17 -7.86 -2.20
N ASP A 523 7.72 -6.66 -2.04
CA ASP A 523 9.11 -6.47 -1.63
C ASP A 523 9.28 -6.83 -0.16
N SER A 524 10.03 -7.90 0.11
CA SER A 524 10.34 -8.33 1.47
C SER A 524 11.35 -7.43 2.19
N TRP A 525 11.74 -6.33 1.56
CA TRP A 525 12.70 -5.35 2.05
C TRP A 525 12.21 -3.92 1.82
N ARG A 526 12.66 -2.98 2.66
CA ARG A 526 12.37 -1.56 2.53
C ARG A 526 13.62 -0.74 2.83
N VAL A 527 13.88 0.27 2.00
CA VAL A 527 14.90 1.30 2.26
C VAL A 527 14.27 2.43 3.05
N PHE A 528 15.02 2.99 4.00
CA PHE A 528 14.61 4.09 4.85
C PHE A 528 15.56 5.29 4.72
N PRO A 529 15.07 6.47 4.29
CA PRO A 529 13.80 6.71 3.59
C PRO A 529 13.66 5.89 2.31
N ASN A 530 12.52 5.92 1.63
CA ASN A 530 12.39 5.27 0.33
C ASN A 530 13.51 5.68 -0.65
N MET A 531 13.82 4.82 -1.63
CA MET A 531 14.99 5.05 -2.49
C MET A 531 14.90 6.37 -3.26
N ASP A 532 13.72 6.77 -3.71
CA ASP A 532 13.50 8.08 -4.34
C ASP A 532 13.92 9.24 -3.42
N GLY A 533 13.61 9.15 -2.13
CA GLY A 533 14.08 10.07 -1.11
C GLY A 533 15.58 10.11 -0.95
N VAL A 534 16.22 8.93 -0.93
CA VAL A 534 17.68 8.82 -0.87
C VAL A 534 18.33 9.47 -2.09
N LEU A 535 17.78 9.25 -3.29
CA LEU A 535 18.30 9.77 -4.55
C LEU A 535 18.09 11.28 -4.73
N ALA A 536 16.94 11.80 -4.27
CA ALA A 536 16.65 13.22 -4.19
C ALA A 536 17.54 13.92 -3.15
N GLY A 537 18.02 13.17 -2.14
CA GLY A 537 18.90 13.65 -1.07
C GLY A 537 18.33 14.85 -0.32
N GLY A 538 17.00 14.85 -0.15
CA GLY A 538 16.23 15.92 0.47
C GLY A 538 15.20 15.39 1.47
N TYR A 539 14.37 16.28 1.99
CA TYR A 539 13.27 15.92 2.88
C TYR A 539 12.19 15.16 2.11
N VAL A 540 11.93 13.92 2.52
CA VAL A 540 10.74 13.17 2.11
C VAL A 540 9.67 13.42 3.15
N ARG A 541 8.47 13.77 2.69
CA ARG A 541 7.34 14.05 3.58
C ARG A 541 7.03 12.83 4.44
N GLY A 542 7.18 12.97 5.76
CA GLY A 542 6.97 11.88 6.70
C GLY A 542 8.10 10.87 6.80
N GLU A 543 9.24 11.05 6.13
CA GLU A 543 10.43 10.20 6.33
C GLU A 543 11.67 11.03 6.66
N ARG A 544 12.30 10.71 7.79
CA ARG A 544 13.49 11.40 8.27
C ARG A 544 14.50 10.42 8.86
N LEU A 545 15.75 10.55 8.43
CA LEU A 545 16.83 9.77 9.02
C LEU A 545 17.06 10.15 10.49
N PRO A 546 17.31 9.16 11.37
CA PRO A 546 17.61 9.43 12.77
C PRO A 546 18.94 10.18 12.90
N THR A 547 18.97 11.27 13.64
CA THR A 547 20.17 12.12 13.83
C THR A 547 20.70 12.07 15.25
N VAL A 548 19.84 11.79 16.23
CA VAL A 548 20.21 11.72 17.65
C VAL A 548 20.94 10.42 17.93
N ARG A 549 22.11 10.52 18.56
CA ARG A 549 23.00 9.38 18.87
C ARG A 549 22.72 8.84 20.26
N GLY A 550 23.06 7.58 20.49
CA GLY A 550 22.89 6.91 21.78
C GLY A 550 21.46 6.47 22.09
N VAL A 551 20.56 6.55 21.10
CA VAL A 551 19.16 6.14 21.22
C VAL A 551 18.89 4.89 20.39
N ASN A 552 17.79 4.22 20.69
CA ASN A 552 17.29 3.10 19.90
C ASN A 552 16.10 3.55 19.05
N ARG A 553 16.00 2.97 17.85
CA ARG A 553 14.84 3.03 16.97
C ARG A 553 14.30 1.63 16.77
N LYS A 554 12.98 1.49 16.79
CA LYS A 554 12.30 0.19 16.79
C LYS A 554 11.47 0.04 15.53
N PHE A 555 11.59 -1.11 14.88
CA PHE A 555 10.86 -1.46 13.67
C PHE A 555 10.31 -2.88 13.75
N ARG A 556 9.26 -3.15 12.99
CA ARG A 556 8.71 -4.50 12.77
C ARG A 556 8.30 -4.65 11.31
N VAL A 557 8.23 -5.89 10.86
CA VAL A 557 7.55 -6.23 9.61
C VAL A 557 6.24 -6.95 9.92
N VAL A 558 5.20 -6.58 9.20
CA VAL A 558 3.93 -7.31 9.13
C VAL A 558 3.83 -7.94 7.75
N VAL A 559 3.63 -9.25 7.73
CA VAL A 559 3.45 -10.05 6.52
C VAL A 559 1.99 -10.46 6.41
N ARG A 560 1.40 -10.28 5.23
CA ARG A 560 0.02 -10.63 4.93
C ARG A 560 -0.01 -11.67 3.82
N ASP A 561 -0.87 -12.66 3.95
CA ASP A 561 -1.07 -13.69 2.91
C ASP A 561 -1.96 -13.22 1.76
N ASN A 562 -2.80 -12.21 1.99
CA ASN A 562 -3.82 -11.72 1.05
C ASN A 562 -4.83 -12.80 0.64
N HIS A 563 -5.06 -13.81 1.49
CA HIS A 563 -6.05 -14.85 1.22
C HIS A 563 -7.46 -14.22 1.13
N PRO A 564 -8.20 -14.40 0.02
CA PRO A 564 -9.49 -13.74 -0.17
C PRO A 564 -10.52 -14.09 0.92
N GLY A 565 -11.03 -13.08 1.62
CA GLY A 565 -12.16 -13.20 2.56
C GLY A 565 -11.82 -13.75 3.95
N VAL A 566 -10.61 -14.29 4.14
CA VAL A 566 -10.13 -14.76 5.46
C VAL A 566 -8.60 -14.67 5.52
N GLY A 567 -8.07 -13.47 5.28
CA GLY A 567 -6.64 -13.21 5.31
C GLY A 567 -6.04 -13.39 6.70
N ALA A 568 -4.75 -13.67 6.73
CA ALA A 568 -3.97 -13.76 7.96
C ALA A 568 -2.73 -12.88 7.90
N THR A 569 -2.29 -12.48 9.11
CA THR A 569 -1.15 -11.60 9.29
C THR A 569 -0.19 -12.17 10.34
N ALA A 570 1.10 -12.10 10.03
CA ALA A 570 2.19 -12.43 10.94
C ALA A 570 3.06 -11.20 11.18
N THR A 571 3.34 -10.90 12.45
CA THR A 571 4.20 -9.77 12.84
C THR A 571 5.53 -10.29 13.36
N SER A 572 6.64 -9.70 12.95
CA SER A 572 7.96 -10.11 13.43
C SER A 572 8.20 -9.68 14.89
N SER A 573 9.19 -10.31 15.51
CA SER A 573 9.86 -9.73 16.69
C SER A 573 10.39 -8.32 16.39
N MET A 574 10.61 -7.52 17.45
CA MET A 574 11.12 -6.16 17.33
C MET A 574 12.55 -6.13 16.77
N VAL A 575 12.76 -5.35 15.70
CA VAL A 575 14.09 -4.96 15.20
C VAL A 575 14.50 -3.65 15.85
N THR A 576 15.54 -3.69 16.67
CA THR A 576 16.08 -2.53 17.39
C THR A 576 17.38 -2.08 16.73
N LEU A 577 17.36 -0.88 16.16
CA LEU A 577 18.53 -0.20 15.61
C LEU A 577 19.09 0.78 16.64
N THR A 578 20.35 0.58 17.03
CA THR A 578 21.03 1.51 17.94
C THR A 578 21.75 2.59 17.14
N ILE A 579 21.38 3.85 17.31
CA ILE A 579 22.09 4.95 16.66
C ILE A 579 23.41 5.17 17.39
N ALA A 580 24.51 4.71 16.80
CA ALA A 580 25.75 4.51 17.52
C ALA A 580 26.38 5.81 18.06
N SER A 581 26.61 5.87 19.37
CA SER A 581 27.39 6.93 20.01
C SER A 581 28.82 6.97 19.47
N GLY A 582 29.39 8.17 19.33
CA GLY A 582 30.77 8.33 18.85
C GLY A 582 30.98 8.04 17.36
N THR A 583 29.90 7.94 16.58
CA THR A 583 29.94 7.83 15.11
C THR A 583 29.37 9.09 14.45
N SER A 584 29.63 9.31 13.17
CA SER A 584 29.01 10.36 12.36
C SER A 584 28.36 9.77 11.11
N ALA A 585 27.69 10.60 10.33
CA ALA A 585 27.04 10.17 9.08
C ALA A 585 28.01 9.42 8.16
N PHE A 586 27.51 8.36 7.54
CA PHE A 586 28.19 7.63 6.49
C PHE A 586 27.62 8.09 5.15
N GLY A 587 28.46 8.71 4.31
CA GLY A 587 27.99 9.46 3.14
C GLY A 587 29.03 9.53 2.05
N VAL A 588 28.63 9.38 0.78
CA VAL A 588 29.53 9.55 -0.37
C VAL A 588 29.89 11.03 -0.52
N THR A 589 31.17 11.32 -0.67
CA THR A 589 31.71 12.67 -0.83
C THR A 589 32.28 12.92 -2.23
N ALA A 590 32.66 11.88 -2.97
CA ALA A 590 32.96 11.96 -4.39
C ALA A 590 32.56 10.65 -5.11
N PRO A 591 32.03 10.70 -6.35
CA PRO A 591 31.89 11.89 -7.20
C PRO A 591 30.87 12.90 -6.67
N VAL A 592 31.17 14.19 -6.87
CA VAL A 592 30.25 15.29 -6.51
C VAL A 592 29.19 15.45 -7.60
N GLU A 593 28.12 16.18 -7.28
CA GLU A 593 27.06 16.49 -8.24
C GLU A 593 27.62 17.17 -9.49
N GLY A 594 27.28 16.64 -10.67
CA GLY A 594 27.72 17.20 -11.95
C GLY A 594 29.18 16.93 -12.33
N ALA A 595 29.91 16.12 -11.56
CA ALA A 595 31.25 15.68 -11.97
C ALA A 595 31.21 14.96 -13.33
N VAL A 596 32.26 15.11 -14.13
CA VAL A 596 32.45 14.39 -15.39
C VAL A 596 33.68 13.51 -15.23
N LEU A 597 33.53 12.20 -15.45
CA LEU A 597 34.59 11.22 -15.24
C LEU A 597 34.73 10.32 -16.47
N ASN A 598 35.97 10.00 -16.83
CA ASN A 598 36.27 9.03 -17.87
C ASN A 598 35.93 7.61 -17.39
N SER A 599 35.39 6.80 -18.29
CA SER A 599 35.21 5.36 -18.09
C SER A 599 36.35 4.56 -18.72
N GLY A 600 36.48 3.28 -18.37
CA GLY A 600 37.46 2.36 -18.98
C GLY A 600 38.73 2.09 -18.17
N THR A 601 39.43 1.02 -18.54
CA THR A 601 40.52 0.37 -17.78
C THR A 601 41.79 1.20 -17.57
N GLY A 602 41.94 2.32 -18.27
CA GLY A 602 43.05 3.28 -18.10
C GLY A 602 42.73 4.49 -17.22
N TYR A 603 41.46 4.69 -16.84
CA TYR A 603 41.00 5.90 -16.16
C TYR A 603 40.40 5.58 -14.78
N PRO A 604 41.23 5.20 -13.79
CA PRO A 604 40.74 4.97 -12.45
C PRO A 604 40.21 6.25 -11.83
N ALA A 605 39.00 6.21 -11.29
CA ALA A 605 38.40 7.30 -10.55
C ALA A 605 38.44 7.02 -9.05
N ASN A 606 38.61 8.07 -8.25
CA ASN A 606 38.56 7.95 -6.79
C ASN A 606 37.14 8.18 -6.28
N VAL A 607 36.54 7.13 -5.72
CA VAL A 607 35.29 7.22 -4.96
C VAL A 607 35.66 7.46 -3.50
N THR A 608 35.11 8.53 -2.89
CA THR A 608 35.38 8.86 -1.49
C THR A 608 34.10 8.92 -0.68
N TRP A 609 34.20 8.61 0.61
CA TRP A 609 33.08 8.66 1.54
C TRP A 609 33.54 9.04 2.94
N THR A 610 32.61 9.58 3.73
CA THR A 610 32.78 9.76 5.16
C THR A 610 32.67 8.40 5.85
N VAL A 611 33.77 7.91 6.44
CA VAL A 611 33.77 6.64 7.21
C VAL A 611 32.91 6.75 8.46
N GLY A 612 32.91 7.91 9.12
CA GLY A 612 32.10 8.18 10.30
C GLY A 612 32.34 7.25 11.48
N ASN A 613 33.55 6.70 11.61
CA ASN A 613 33.92 5.70 12.62
C ASN A 613 33.12 4.38 12.54
N THR A 614 32.49 4.10 11.39
CA THR A 614 31.71 2.87 11.16
C THR A 614 32.60 1.62 11.06
N ASN A 615 33.88 1.79 10.74
CA ASN A 615 34.87 0.72 10.65
C ASN A 615 35.33 0.19 12.02
N ALA A 616 35.07 0.93 13.10
CA ALA A 616 35.38 0.53 14.48
C ALA A 616 34.12 0.10 15.25
N ALA A 617 34.32 -0.49 16.43
CA ALA A 617 33.21 -0.78 17.34
C ALA A 617 32.48 0.52 17.73
N PRO A 618 31.14 0.50 17.86
CA PRO A 618 30.29 -0.69 17.92
C PRO A 618 29.80 -1.21 16.56
N ILE A 619 30.04 -0.50 15.45
CA ILE A 619 29.49 -0.86 14.13
C ILE A 619 30.34 -1.95 13.45
N SER A 620 31.66 -1.80 13.43
CA SER A 620 32.63 -2.77 12.91
C SER A 620 32.40 -3.18 11.44
N ALA A 621 32.06 -2.22 10.58
CA ALA A 621 31.98 -2.40 9.13
C ALA A 621 33.39 -2.33 8.51
N ALA A 622 34.11 -3.46 8.45
CA ALA A 622 35.52 -3.49 8.03
C ALA A 622 35.74 -3.17 6.54
N SER A 623 34.74 -3.44 5.69
CA SER A 623 34.81 -3.23 4.24
C SER A 623 33.52 -2.65 3.69
N VAL A 624 33.62 -2.05 2.51
CA VAL A 624 32.50 -1.53 1.72
C VAL A 624 32.51 -2.16 0.34
N GLN A 625 31.34 -2.31 -0.26
CA GLN A 625 31.20 -2.66 -1.67
C GLN A 625 30.77 -1.41 -2.45
N VAL A 626 31.47 -1.10 -3.54
CA VAL A 626 31.14 0.03 -4.41
C VAL A 626 30.40 -0.50 -5.64
N ARG A 627 29.24 0.08 -5.92
CA ARG A 627 28.38 -0.25 -7.06
C ARG A 627 28.13 0.96 -7.93
N LEU A 628 27.93 0.75 -9.23
CA LEU A 628 27.52 1.75 -10.20
C LEU A 628 26.05 1.52 -10.60
N SER A 629 25.32 2.63 -10.70
CA SER A 629 24.04 2.71 -11.38
C SER A 629 24.20 3.52 -12.66
N THR A 630 23.61 3.03 -13.75
CA THR A 630 23.58 3.71 -15.05
C THR A 630 22.19 4.25 -15.42
N ASP A 631 21.22 4.12 -14.51
CA ASP A 631 19.81 4.48 -14.70
C ASP A 631 19.32 5.46 -13.63
N GLY A 632 20.22 6.30 -13.11
CA GLY A 632 19.86 7.33 -12.13
C GLY A 632 19.63 6.83 -10.71
N GLY A 633 19.89 5.54 -10.43
CA GLY A 633 19.76 4.90 -9.13
C GLY A 633 18.64 3.87 -9.02
N ALA A 634 17.93 3.59 -10.13
CA ALA A 634 16.85 2.61 -10.16
C ALA A 634 17.39 1.17 -9.98
N THR A 635 18.53 0.84 -10.61
CA THR A 635 19.21 -0.44 -10.45
C THR A 635 20.72 -0.26 -10.16
N TRP A 636 21.33 -1.29 -9.58
CA TRP A 636 22.75 -1.29 -9.17
C TRP A 636 23.49 -2.57 -9.63
N PRO A 637 23.51 -2.86 -10.95
CA PRO A 637 23.99 -4.13 -11.49
C PRO A 637 25.52 -4.26 -11.45
N ASP A 638 26.25 -3.16 -11.58
CA ASP A 638 27.71 -3.17 -11.74
C ASP A 638 28.40 -3.09 -10.37
N VAL A 639 29.07 -4.16 -9.96
CA VAL A 639 29.92 -4.18 -8.75
C VAL A 639 31.35 -3.79 -9.14
N LEU A 640 31.81 -2.63 -8.68
CA LEU A 640 33.13 -2.10 -8.99
C LEU A 640 34.24 -2.67 -8.09
N GLY A 641 33.88 -3.25 -6.95
CA GLY A 641 34.79 -3.95 -6.06
C GLY A 641 34.39 -3.89 -4.59
N THR A 642 35.18 -4.57 -3.76
CA THR A 642 35.10 -4.51 -2.30
C THR A 642 36.41 -3.95 -1.74
N PHE A 643 36.30 -2.92 -0.92
CA PHE A 643 37.42 -2.13 -0.43
C PHE A 643 37.40 -2.00 1.09
N PRO A 644 38.54 -1.75 1.75
CA PRO A 644 38.56 -1.40 3.17
C PRO A 644 37.69 -0.16 3.44
N ASN A 645 36.99 -0.15 4.58
CA ASN A 645 36.22 1.03 4.98
C ASN A 645 37.13 2.11 5.59
N ASN A 646 37.95 2.74 4.74
CA ASN A 646 38.93 3.76 5.12
C ASN A 646 38.68 5.13 4.47
N GLY A 647 37.59 5.29 3.70
CA GLY A 647 37.10 6.55 3.16
C GLY A 647 37.44 6.82 1.70
N SER A 648 38.17 5.92 1.04
CA SER A 648 38.57 6.10 -0.36
C SER A 648 38.76 4.76 -1.06
N ALA A 649 38.33 4.66 -2.32
CA ALA A 649 38.59 3.54 -3.19
C ALA A 649 38.88 4.03 -4.61
N SER A 650 39.95 3.52 -5.21
CA SER A 650 40.20 3.68 -6.64
C SER A 650 39.40 2.61 -7.39
N VAL A 651 38.51 3.03 -8.29
CA VAL A 651 37.63 2.16 -9.06
C VAL A 651 37.76 2.45 -10.54
N THR A 652 37.50 1.43 -11.36
CA THR A 652 37.42 1.56 -12.81
C THR A 652 35.96 1.43 -13.23
N PHE A 653 35.42 2.45 -13.87
CA PHE A 653 34.06 2.38 -14.42
C PHE A 653 34.04 1.57 -15.73
N PRO A 654 33.05 0.71 -15.99
CA PRO A 654 32.87 0.08 -17.30
C PRO A 654 32.72 1.12 -18.41
N ILE A 655 33.30 0.87 -19.59
CA ILE A 655 33.26 1.80 -20.75
C ILE A 655 31.82 2.04 -21.18
N ARG A 656 31.26 3.18 -20.77
CA ARG A 656 29.89 3.63 -21.06
C ARG A 656 29.80 5.16 -20.90
N ALA A 657 29.10 5.81 -21.81
CA ALA A 657 28.71 7.20 -21.68
C ALA A 657 27.32 7.30 -21.02
N ILE A 658 27.24 7.90 -19.82
CA ILE A 658 26.02 7.97 -19.01
C ILE A 658 25.92 9.37 -18.38
N THR A 659 24.82 10.07 -18.59
CA THR A 659 24.62 11.46 -18.10
C THR A 659 24.05 11.55 -16.69
N ASN A 660 23.61 10.44 -16.12
CA ASN A 660 22.99 10.36 -14.79
C ASN A 660 23.48 9.14 -14.01
N ALA A 661 24.80 8.94 -14.01
CA ALA A 661 25.44 7.86 -13.27
C ALA A 661 25.42 8.16 -11.76
N ARG A 662 25.37 7.11 -10.95
CA ARG A 662 25.51 7.21 -9.49
C ARG A 662 26.35 6.08 -8.95
N VAL A 663 27.08 6.33 -7.88
CA VAL A 663 27.75 5.28 -7.10
C VAL A 663 27.05 5.08 -5.78
N ARG A 664 26.98 3.82 -5.37
CA ARG A 664 26.50 3.41 -4.05
C ARG A 664 27.62 2.70 -3.32
N VAL A 665 27.83 3.07 -2.07
CA VAL A 665 28.81 2.48 -1.16
C VAL A 665 28.04 1.73 -0.09
N ASP A 666 28.02 0.40 -0.17
CA ASP A 666 27.34 -0.49 0.77
C ASP A 666 28.30 -0.96 1.86
N ALA A 667 27.92 -0.83 3.13
CA ALA A 667 28.71 -1.41 4.22
C ALA A 667 28.53 -2.93 4.26
N VAL A 668 29.60 -3.70 4.00
CA VAL A 668 29.52 -5.16 3.87
C VAL A 668 29.13 -5.80 5.20
N GLY A 669 28.11 -6.66 5.17
CA GLY A 669 27.57 -7.33 6.37
C GLY A 669 26.81 -6.40 7.30
N LYS A 670 26.42 -5.22 6.83
CA LYS A 670 25.57 -4.24 7.53
C LYS A 670 24.40 -3.86 6.64
N ILE A 671 23.45 -3.12 7.22
CA ILE A 671 22.22 -2.70 6.54
C ILE A 671 22.26 -1.28 5.97
N PHE A 672 23.30 -0.51 6.26
CA PHE A 672 23.39 0.89 5.88
C PHE A 672 24.29 1.09 4.66
N PHE A 673 24.02 2.15 3.92
CA PHE A 673 24.73 2.49 2.70
C PHE A 673 24.70 4.00 2.45
N ALA A 674 25.46 4.45 1.47
CA ALA A 674 25.44 5.83 0.99
C ALA A 674 25.39 5.87 -0.54
N VAL A 675 24.76 6.90 -1.08
CA VAL A 675 24.62 7.11 -2.54
C VAL A 675 25.17 8.48 -2.92
N SER A 676 25.85 8.56 -4.06
CA SER A 676 26.32 9.82 -4.61
C SER A 676 25.18 10.66 -5.20
N ARG A 677 25.46 11.94 -5.36
CA ARG A 677 24.72 12.79 -6.31
C ARG A 677 24.98 12.33 -7.75
N PRO A 678 24.12 12.71 -8.71
CA PRO A 678 24.31 12.30 -10.10
C PRO A 678 25.58 12.92 -10.70
N PHE A 679 26.27 12.14 -11.51
CA PHE A 679 27.46 12.56 -12.26
C PHE A 679 27.44 11.97 -13.68
N THR A 680 28.32 12.47 -14.53
CA THR A 680 28.45 12.03 -15.92
C THR A 680 29.65 11.11 -16.07
N LEU A 681 29.43 9.95 -16.70
CA LEU A 681 30.49 9.15 -17.30
C LEU A 681 30.59 9.50 -18.77
N VAL A 682 31.81 9.76 -19.23
CA VAL A 682 32.11 9.87 -20.67
C VAL A 682 32.95 8.66 -21.08
N ASN A 683 32.83 8.29 -22.35
CA ASN A 683 33.80 7.38 -22.92
C ASN A 683 35.16 8.07 -22.90
N PRO A 684 36.24 7.31 -22.67
CA PRO A 684 37.57 7.88 -22.76
C PRO A 684 37.78 8.42 -24.16
N CYS A 685 38.45 9.57 -24.26
CA CYS A 685 38.82 10.12 -25.55
C CYS A 685 40.13 9.48 -25.98
N PRO A 686 40.16 8.67 -27.06
CA PRO A 686 41.38 7.99 -27.47
C PRO A 686 42.53 8.96 -27.77
N ALA A 687 42.23 10.19 -28.19
CA ALA A 687 43.22 11.23 -28.48
C ALA A 687 43.76 11.98 -27.25
N ASP A 688 43.18 11.80 -26.06
CA ASP A 688 43.78 12.25 -24.78
C ASP A 688 44.87 11.23 -24.39
N PHE A 689 45.93 11.16 -25.21
CA PHE A 689 46.93 10.09 -25.18
C PHE A 689 47.72 10.03 -23.87
N ASN A 690 47.95 11.19 -23.24
CA ASN A 690 48.67 11.26 -21.97
C ASN A 690 47.74 11.09 -20.74
N HIS A 691 46.43 10.97 -20.99
CA HIS A 691 45.35 10.82 -20.01
C HIS A 691 45.29 11.95 -18.97
N ASP A 692 45.67 13.18 -19.33
CA ASP A 692 45.59 14.36 -18.45
C ASP A 692 44.20 15.03 -18.46
N GLY A 693 43.32 14.60 -19.36
CA GLY A 693 41.95 15.06 -19.51
C GLY A 693 41.77 16.19 -20.52
N PHE A 694 42.81 16.56 -21.25
CA PHE A 694 42.77 17.60 -22.29
C PHE A 694 43.47 17.14 -23.56
N VAL A 695 42.74 17.02 -24.68
CA VAL A 695 43.37 16.80 -26.00
C VAL A 695 44.10 18.06 -26.46
N ASN A 696 45.43 18.03 -26.45
CA ASN A 696 46.29 19.15 -26.77
C ASN A 696 47.64 18.70 -27.38
N GLY A 697 48.51 19.65 -27.73
CA GLY A 697 49.78 19.33 -28.39
C GLY A 697 50.67 18.32 -27.65
N ASN A 698 50.55 18.20 -26.32
CA ASN A 698 51.30 17.21 -25.54
C ASN A 698 50.88 15.78 -25.87
N ASP A 699 49.59 15.51 -26.10
CA ASP A 699 49.10 14.18 -26.50
C ASP A 699 49.66 13.79 -27.86
N TYR A 700 49.65 14.74 -28.78
CA TYR A 700 50.19 14.55 -30.12
C TYR A 700 51.69 14.29 -30.08
N ASP A 701 52.44 15.08 -29.31
CA ASP A 701 53.89 14.92 -29.17
C ASP A 701 54.26 13.58 -28.51
N GLU A 702 53.51 13.14 -27.50
CA GLU A 702 53.72 11.82 -26.86
C GLU A 702 53.37 10.66 -27.81
N PHE A 703 52.23 10.72 -28.50
CA PHE A 703 51.85 9.73 -29.49
C PHE A 703 52.90 9.64 -30.61
N ALA A 704 53.29 10.78 -31.20
CA ALA A 704 54.27 10.83 -32.27
C ALA A 704 55.63 10.29 -31.83
N ALA A 705 56.06 10.56 -30.60
CA ALA A 705 57.31 10.03 -30.07
C ALA A 705 57.32 8.50 -29.94
N LEU A 706 56.21 7.89 -29.53
CA LEU A 706 56.05 6.42 -29.47
C LEU A 706 55.90 5.81 -30.88
N PHE A 707 55.16 6.50 -31.75
CA PHE A 707 54.95 6.10 -33.14
C PHE A 707 56.28 6.03 -33.92
N ASP A 708 57.12 7.05 -33.80
CA ASP A 708 58.41 7.16 -34.50
C ASP A 708 59.39 6.03 -34.16
N ILE A 709 59.24 5.43 -32.98
CA ILE A 709 60.06 4.29 -32.54
C ILE A 709 59.34 2.94 -32.67
N ALA A 710 58.14 2.92 -33.25
CA ALA A 710 57.25 1.76 -33.36
C ALA A 710 57.01 1.05 -32.01
N ASP A 711 56.82 1.83 -30.95
CA ASP A 711 56.48 1.29 -29.62
C ASP A 711 55.04 0.77 -29.62
N PRO A 712 54.76 -0.44 -29.07
CA PRO A 712 53.40 -0.98 -28.99
C PRO A 712 52.37 -0.06 -28.31
N GLY A 713 52.80 0.94 -27.52
CA GLY A 713 51.93 1.96 -26.98
C GLY A 713 51.31 2.91 -28.02
N ALA A 714 51.86 2.95 -29.25
CA ALA A 714 51.32 3.71 -30.38
C ALA A 714 50.47 2.86 -31.36
N ASP A 715 50.17 1.60 -31.03
CA ASP A 715 49.20 0.75 -31.75
C ASP A 715 47.79 1.20 -31.37
N PHE A 716 47.36 2.31 -31.96
CA PHE A 716 46.14 3.04 -31.62
C PHE A 716 44.88 2.24 -31.97
N ASN A 717 44.92 1.49 -33.09
CA ASN A 717 43.80 0.69 -33.56
C ASN A 717 43.77 -0.72 -32.94
N ALA A 718 44.81 -1.07 -32.16
CA ALA A 718 45.01 -2.34 -31.48
C ALA A 718 45.01 -3.57 -32.42
N ASP A 719 45.51 -3.42 -33.65
CA ASP A 719 45.64 -4.51 -34.63
C ASP A 719 46.94 -5.33 -34.47
N GLY A 720 47.82 -4.90 -33.58
CA GLY A 720 49.10 -5.51 -33.27
C GLY A 720 50.28 -4.94 -34.07
N PHE A 721 50.07 -3.92 -34.90
CA PHE A 721 51.10 -3.32 -35.75
C PHE A 721 51.05 -1.78 -35.73
N VAL A 722 52.08 -1.14 -35.19
CA VAL A 722 52.26 0.32 -35.30
C VAL A 722 52.59 0.71 -36.76
N ASN A 723 51.65 1.35 -37.45
CA ASN A 723 51.76 1.71 -38.86
C ASN A 723 50.94 2.98 -39.21
N GLY A 724 50.97 3.43 -40.47
CA GLY A 724 50.31 4.68 -40.87
C GLY A 724 48.82 4.77 -40.52
N ASN A 725 48.11 3.64 -40.42
CA ASN A 725 46.70 3.63 -40.01
C ASN A 725 46.52 4.10 -38.57
N ASP A 726 47.43 3.75 -37.64
CA ASP A 726 47.36 4.22 -36.25
C ASP A 726 47.51 5.73 -36.17
N TYR A 727 48.41 6.27 -36.97
CA TYR A 727 48.66 7.70 -37.03
C TYR A 727 47.46 8.47 -37.61
N ASP A 728 46.91 7.98 -38.72
CA ASP A 728 45.73 8.58 -39.35
C ASP A 728 44.53 8.55 -38.40
N GLU A 729 44.31 7.43 -37.71
CA GLU A 729 43.18 7.26 -36.79
C GLU A 729 43.37 8.10 -35.50
N PHE A 730 44.59 8.17 -34.95
CA PHE A 730 44.90 9.09 -33.85
C PHE A 730 44.67 10.55 -34.26
N ALA A 731 45.17 10.97 -35.43
CA ALA A 731 45.02 12.32 -35.93
C ALA A 731 43.54 12.70 -36.15
N ASP A 732 42.74 11.78 -36.69
CA ASP A 732 41.29 11.98 -36.86
C ASP A 732 40.59 12.18 -35.51
N HIS A 733 40.93 11.38 -34.49
CA HIS A 733 40.40 11.54 -33.14
C HIS A 733 40.90 12.83 -32.46
N PHE A 734 42.16 13.21 -32.70
CA PHE A 734 42.79 14.42 -32.16
C PHE A 734 42.15 15.69 -32.72
N ASP A 735 41.96 15.75 -34.04
CA ASP A 735 41.33 16.88 -34.73
C ASP A 735 39.83 17.00 -34.40
N ALA A 736 39.17 15.88 -34.11
CA ALA A 736 37.80 15.87 -33.61
C ALA A 736 37.67 16.45 -32.20
N GLY A 737 38.75 16.49 -31.41
CA GLY A 737 38.81 17.10 -30.08
C GLY A 737 37.96 16.42 -29.00
N CYS A 738 37.50 15.19 -29.27
CA CYS A 738 36.42 14.47 -28.58
C CYS A 738 35.01 15.10 -28.78
#